data_AF-A0A4W5PEH4-F1
#
_entry.id   AF-A0A4W5PEH4-F1
#
_cell.length_a   1.000
_cell.length_b   1.000
_cell.length_c   1.000
_cell.angle_alpha   90.00
_cell.angle_beta   90.00
_cell.angle_gamma   90.00
#
_symmetry.space_group_name_H-M   'P 1'
#
loop_
_entity.id
_entity.type
_entity.pdbx_description
1 polymer ?
#
loop_
_entity_poly.entity_id
_entity_poly.type
_entity_poly.pdbx_seq_one_letter_code
_entity_poly.pdbx_strand_id
1 'polypeptide(L)'
;MLLEDLTTGTESETKAFMAVCIETAKRYNLDDYRTPVFIFERLCSIIYPEENEVTEFFVTLEKDPQQEDFLQGRMPGNPYSSNEPGIGPLMRDIKNKICQDCDLVALLEDDSGMELLVNNKIISLDLPVAEVYKKVWCPTNEGEPMRIIYRMRGLLGDATEEFIESLDSTTDEEEDEEEVYKMAGVMAQCGGLECMLSRLSGIRDFKQGRHLLTVLLKLFSYCVKVKINRQQLVKPDMNTLNVMLGTLNLALVAEQESKDSGGASIAEQVLSIMEIILDEANAEISEDKGNLLLTGDKDQLVMLLDQINTPFVRSNPSVLQGLLRIIPYLSFGELEKMRILVERFKPCCSFDKYDEEHSADDKVFIDCFCKIAAGIKNNSNGHQLKDLILQKGITQSALDYMKKHIPNAKNLDADVWKKFLSRPALPFILRLLRGLATQHPPTQMLIGTDSITNLHKLEQVSSDEGIGTLAENLLEALREHAEVNLKIDAARRETRAEKKRMAMAMRQKALGTLGMTTNEKGQVVTKTSLLKQMEELIEEPGLTCCICREGYKFQPTKVLGIYTFTKRVALEDFENKPRKQQGYSTVSHFNIVHYDCHLAAVRLARGREEWESAALQNANTKCNGLLPVWGPHVPESAFATCLARHNTYLQECTGQREPTYQLNIHDTKLLFLRFATEQSFSVDTGGGGRESNIHLIPYIIHTVLYVLNTTRATSREEKNLQCFLEQPCEKWVESSYDVDGPHYYTVLAMHIQSPERWRNTRLTFLRRLLVSVHARKVSAVFTNKLTDKQSKEYAVYRSPLLFWGLVELIYDMFRKVATSNTEGGWSFSLAEYVRHNDMPIYEASERVLKAYQEELMPAESFSEFLDVVGLLSDIPDPDLFLQDLLNSVP
;
A
#
# COMPACT_ATOMS: atom_id res chain seq x y z
N MET A 1 -39.77 8.08 -21.84
CA MET A 1 -39.95 8.61 -23.21
C MET A 1 -40.11 10.13 -23.28
N LEU A 2 -41.24 10.78 -22.94
CA LEU A 2 -41.42 12.23 -23.19
C LEU A 2 -40.50 13.19 -22.38
N LEU A 3 -39.92 12.72 -21.27
CA LEU A 3 -38.99 13.48 -20.40
C LEU A 3 -37.51 13.14 -20.62
N GLU A 4 -37.20 12.12 -21.42
CA GLU A 4 -35.82 11.76 -21.79
C GLU A 4 -35.35 12.58 -23.00
N ASP A 5 -36.27 12.92 -23.91
CA ASP A 5 -35.98 13.80 -25.04
C ASP A 5 -35.61 15.24 -24.59
N LEU A 6 -36.05 15.67 -23.39
CA LEU A 6 -35.75 16.99 -22.81
C LEU A 6 -34.36 17.10 -22.17
N THR A 7 -33.66 15.98 -21.96
CA THR A 7 -32.32 15.95 -21.33
C THR A 7 -31.17 15.81 -22.33
N THR A 8 -31.43 15.94 -23.63
CA THR A 8 -30.41 15.96 -24.71
C THR A 8 -29.82 17.35 -24.98
N GLY A 9 -30.17 18.33 -24.15
CA GLY A 9 -29.74 19.72 -24.26
C GLY A 9 -28.32 19.99 -23.76
N THR A 10 -27.88 21.23 -23.94
CA THR A 10 -26.62 21.76 -23.39
C THR A 10 -26.60 21.71 -21.85
N GLU A 11 -25.41 21.78 -21.26
CA GLU A 11 -25.23 21.82 -19.79
C GLU A 11 -26.12 22.90 -19.15
N SER A 12 -26.25 24.07 -19.78
CA SER A 12 -27.11 25.17 -19.29
C SER A 12 -28.60 24.81 -19.24
N GLU A 13 -29.11 24.05 -20.22
CA GLU A 13 -30.51 23.64 -20.26
C GLU A 13 -30.80 22.59 -19.18
N THR A 14 -29.84 21.69 -18.96
CA THR A 14 -29.90 20.70 -17.86
C THR A 14 -29.94 21.40 -16.50
N LYS A 15 -29.10 22.41 -16.26
CA LYS A 15 -29.12 23.21 -15.02
C LYS A 15 -30.47 23.94 -14.83
N ALA A 16 -31.03 24.50 -15.89
CA ALA A 16 -32.34 25.16 -15.84
C ALA A 16 -33.47 24.16 -15.51
N PHE A 17 -33.42 22.96 -16.10
CA PHE A 17 -34.37 21.89 -15.78
C PHE A 17 -34.28 21.46 -14.32
N MET A 18 -33.07 21.27 -13.78
CA MET A 18 -32.87 20.96 -12.36
C MET A 18 -33.49 22.03 -11.44
N ALA A 19 -33.34 23.31 -11.78
CA ALA A 19 -33.97 24.41 -11.05
C ALA A 19 -35.51 24.35 -11.10
N VAL A 20 -36.10 24.01 -12.25
CA VAL A 20 -37.55 23.81 -12.39
C VAL A 20 -38.05 22.62 -11.58
N CYS A 21 -37.28 21.53 -11.51
CA CYS A 21 -37.59 20.38 -10.65
C CYS A 21 -37.66 20.80 -9.17
N ILE A 22 -36.70 21.60 -8.69
CA ILE A 22 -36.71 22.13 -7.33
C ILE A 22 -37.92 23.05 -7.08
N GLU A 23 -38.22 23.97 -8.00
CA GLU A 23 -39.42 24.83 -7.88
C GLU A 23 -40.72 24.03 -7.89
N THR A 24 -40.76 22.94 -8.63
CA THR A 24 -41.91 22.02 -8.66
C THR A 24 -42.03 21.28 -7.32
N ALA A 25 -40.92 20.78 -6.77
CA ALA A 25 -40.90 20.16 -5.44
C ALA A 25 -41.36 21.11 -4.34
N LYS A 26 -41.06 22.41 -4.42
CA LYS A 26 -41.53 23.42 -3.43
C LYS A 26 -43.04 23.62 -3.42
N ARG A 27 -43.76 23.30 -4.50
CA ARG A 27 -45.23 23.53 -4.62
C ARG A 27 -46.08 22.48 -3.92
N TYR A 28 -45.55 21.29 -3.64
CA TYR A 28 -46.27 20.22 -2.94
C TYR A 28 -46.30 20.46 -1.42
N ASN A 29 -47.28 19.92 -0.70
CA ASN A 29 -47.31 20.01 0.77
C ASN A 29 -46.23 19.12 1.40
N LEU A 30 -45.72 19.48 2.60
CA LEU A 30 -44.71 18.70 3.33
C LEU A 30 -45.19 17.31 3.76
N ASP A 31 -46.50 17.12 3.91
CA ASP A 31 -47.10 15.81 4.23
C ASP A 31 -47.12 14.83 3.03
N ASP A 32 -46.82 15.31 1.82
CA ASP A 32 -46.69 14.47 0.64
C ASP A 32 -45.26 13.92 0.52
N TYR A 33 -45.09 12.66 0.91
CA TYR A 33 -43.81 11.95 0.83
C TYR A 33 -43.57 11.26 -0.51
N ARG A 34 -44.60 11.06 -1.34
CA ARG A 34 -44.49 10.19 -2.53
C ARG A 34 -44.15 10.97 -3.78
N THR A 35 -44.81 12.10 -4.02
CA THR A 35 -44.58 12.86 -5.26
C THR A 35 -43.18 13.47 -5.34
N PRO A 36 -42.59 14.03 -4.26
CA PRO A 36 -41.23 14.58 -4.31
C PRO A 36 -40.14 13.53 -4.56
N VAL A 37 -40.36 12.26 -4.21
CA VAL A 37 -39.40 11.16 -4.45
C VAL A 37 -39.01 11.12 -5.92
N PHE A 38 -39.97 11.05 -6.83
CA PHE A 38 -39.71 10.95 -8.27
C PHE A 38 -38.90 12.14 -8.80
N ILE A 39 -39.13 13.33 -8.22
CA ILE A 39 -38.40 14.54 -8.59
C ILE A 39 -36.93 14.42 -8.15
N PHE A 40 -36.69 14.02 -6.90
CA PHE A 40 -35.34 13.89 -6.36
C PHE A 40 -34.57 12.70 -6.96
N GLU A 41 -35.22 11.57 -7.26
CA GLU A 41 -34.61 10.45 -7.97
C GLU A 41 -34.15 10.88 -9.36
N ARG A 42 -34.98 11.66 -10.07
CA ARG A 42 -34.59 12.21 -11.37
C ARG A 42 -33.39 13.14 -11.25
N LEU A 43 -33.33 13.96 -10.20
CA LEU A 43 -32.17 14.83 -9.93
C LEU A 43 -30.91 14.01 -9.64
N CYS A 44 -31.02 12.91 -8.89
CA CYS A 44 -29.92 11.97 -8.69
C CYS A 44 -29.42 11.40 -10.03
N SER A 45 -30.31 10.89 -10.88
CA SER A 45 -29.93 10.32 -12.19
C SER A 45 -29.34 11.35 -13.17
N ILE A 46 -29.70 12.63 -13.04
CA ILE A 46 -29.11 13.72 -13.86
C ILE A 46 -27.69 14.04 -13.38
N ILE A 47 -27.47 14.05 -12.06
CA ILE A 47 -26.16 14.35 -11.49
C ILE A 47 -25.20 13.17 -11.71
N TYR A 48 -25.68 11.95 -11.47
CA TYR A 48 -24.91 10.74 -11.64
C TYR A 48 -25.81 9.63 -12.20
N PRO A 49 -25.73 9.33 -13.51
CA PRO A 49 -26.52 8.26 -14.14
C PRO A 49 -26.03 6.90 -13.65
N GLU A 50 -26.83 6.19 -12.85
CA GLU A 50 -26.52 4.82 -12.45
C GLU A 50 -26.63 3.88 -13.67
N GLU A 51 -25.61 3.06 -13.92
CA GLU A 51 -25.69 2.01 -14.95
C GLU A 51 -26.71 0.95 -14.53
N ASN A 52 -27.74 0.72 -15.34
CA ASN A 52 -28.77 -0.29 -15.05
C ASN A 52 -28.17 -1.71 -15.07
N GLU A 53 -28.38 -2.49 -14.01
CA GLU A 53 -28.13 -3.94 -13.97
C GLU A 53 -29.08 -4.67 -14.94
N VAL A 54 -28.55 -5.62 -15.73
CA VAL A 54 -29.35 -6.41 -16.69
C VAL A 54 -30.19 -7.44 -15.93
N THR A 55 -31.51 -7.29 -15.93
CA THR A 55 -32.44 -8.04 -15.06
C THR A 55 -32.68 -9.51 -15.41
N GLU A 56 -32.63 -9.92 -16.70
CA GLU A 56 -32.72 -11.32 -17.13
C GLU A 56 -32.31 -11.43 -18.61
N PHE A 57 -31.56 -12.48 -18.97
CA PHE A 57 -31.24 -12.80 -20.37
C PHE A 57 -31.22 -14.31 -20.60
N PHE A 58 -31.26 -14.74 -21.87
CA PHE A 58 -31.30 -16.15 -22.24
C PHE A 58 -29.99 -16.61 -22.87
N VAL A 59 -29.63 -17.89 -22.70
CA VAL A 59 -28.38 -18.49 -23.16
C VAL A 59 -28.67 -19.79 -23.94
N THR A 60 -28.03 -19.95 -25.09
CA THR A 60 -28.12 -21.15 -25.94
C THR A 60 -26.75 -21.83 -26.00
N LEU A 61 -26.68 -23.10 -25.61
CA LEU A 61 -25.45 -23.89 -25.53
C LEU A 61 -25.35 -24.88 -26.70
N GLU A 62 -24.37 -24.71 -27.58
CA GLU A 62 -24.19 -25.52 -28.79
C GLU A 62 -22.80 -26.14 -28.88
N LYS A 63 -22.68 -27.30 -29.54
CA LYS A 63 -21.38 -27.90 -29.84
C LYS A 63 -20.73 -27.19 -31.02
N ASP A 64 -19.40 -27.21 -31.05
CA ASP A 64 -18.67 -26.90 -32.27
C ASP A 64 -18.98 -27.96 -33.35
N PRO A 65 -19.49 -27.57 -34.53
CA PRO A 65 -19.81 -28.49 -35.63
C PRO A 65 -18.62 -29.36 -36.07
N GLN A 66 -17.39 -28.89 -35.89
CA GLN A 66 -16.18 -29.62 -36.28
C GLN A 66 -15.76 -30.67 -35.23
N GLN A 67 -16.32 -30.59 -34.02
CA GLN A 67 -16.01 -31.51 -32.91
C GLN A 67 -17.24 -32.31 -32.43
N GLU A 68 -18.34 -32.33 -33.18
CA GLU A 68 -19.57 -33.02 -32.79
C GLU A 68 -19.37 -34.52 -32.50
N ASP A 69 -18.49 -35.18 -33.25
CA ASP A 69 -18.19 -36.60 -33.11
C ASP A 69 -17.32 -36.92 -31.87
N PHE A 70 -16.64 -35.91 -31.31
CA PHE A 70 -15.73 -36.07 -30.16
C PHE A 70 -16.36 -35.72 -28.81
N LEU A 71 -17.44 -34.94 -28.83
CA LEU A 71 -18.21 -34.58 -27.64
C LEU A 71 -19.41 -35.52 -27.51
N GLN A 72 -19.58 -36.17 -26.35
CA GLN A 72 -20.77 -36.99 -26.06
C GLN A 72 -21.94 -36.10 -25.58
N GLY A 73 -23.18 -36.60 -25.67
CA GLY A 73 -24.39 -35.90 -25.14
C GLY A 73 -24.90 -34.73 -25.99
N ARG A 74 -26.03 -34.11 -25.64
CA ARG A 74 -26.50 -32.83 -26.20
C ARG A 74 -27.19 -32.09 -25.06
N MET A 75 -27.03 -30.77 -24.99
CA MET A 75 -27.70 -29.94 -23.98
C MET A 75 -29.21 -29.91 -24.23
N PRO A 76 -30.05 -30.55 -23.38
CA PRO A 76 -31.49 -30.57 -23.56
C PRO A 76 -32.13 -29.37 -22.85
N GLY A 77 -32.80 -28.48 -23.59
CA GLY A 77 -33.52 -27.36 -22.98
C GLY A 77 -33.09 -25.95 -23.41
N ASN A 78 -32.30 -25.82 -24.48
CA ASN A 78 -32.03 -24.50 -25.08
C ASN A 78 -33.33 -23.78 -25.50
N PRO A 79 -33.46 -22.45 -25.28
CA PRO A 79 -32.55 -21.58 -24.52
C PRO A 79 -32.83 -21.58 -23.01
N TYR A 80 -31.77 -21.48 -22.19
CA TYR A 80 -31.82 -21.41 -20.72
C TYR A 80 -31.91 -19.96 -20.22
N SER A 81 -32.57 -19.71 -19.08
CA SER A 81 -32.57 -18.38 -18.44
C SER A 81 -31.27 -18.16 -17.63
N SER A 82 -30.77 -16.92 -17.57
CA SER A 82 -29.65 -16.51 -16.71
C SER A 82 -29.90 -16.74 -15.22
N ASN A 83 -31.17 -16.91 -14.82
CA ASN A 83 -31.58 -17.21 -13.45
C ASN A 83 -31.63 -18.72 -13.14
N GLU A 84 -31.39 -19.58 -14.13
CA GLU A 84 -31.42 -21.03 -13.96
C GLU A 84 -30.16 -21.56 -13.26
N PRO A 85 -30.26 -22.55 -12.35
CA PRO A 85 -29.11 -23.13 -11.67
C PRO A 85 -28.06 -23.67 -12.66
N GLY A 86 -26.82 -23.17 -12.55
CA GLY A 86 -25.70 -23.56 -13.42
C GLY A 86 -25.51 -22.70 -14.66
N ILE A 87 -26.33 -21.66 -14.89
CA ILE A 87 -26.15 -20.66 -15.95
C ILE A 87 -25.59 -19.33 -15.36
N GLY A 88 -24.71 -19.46 -14.38
CA GLY A 88 -24.07 -18.33 -13.69
C GLY A 88 -23.82 -18.61 -12.20
N PRO A 89 -23.13 -17.70 -11.49
CA PRO A 89 -22.74 -16.36 -11.92
C PRO A 89 -21.54 -16.28 -12.89
N LEU A 90 -20.71 -17.31 -12.99
CA LEU A 90 -19.49 -17.33 -13.81
C LEU A 90 -19.63 -18.23 -15.04
N MET A 91 -18.83 -17.96 -16.07
CA MET A 91 -18.76 -18.82 -17.27
C MET A 91 -18.34 -20.27 -16.94
N ARG A 92 -17.61 -20.45 -15.84
CA ARG A 92 -17.28 -21.76 -15.23
C ARG A 92 -18.51 -22.58 -14.85
N ASP A 93 -19.57 -21.94 -14.38
CA ASP A 93 -20.80 -22.63 -13.97
C ASP A 93 -21.48 -23.25 -15.20
N ILE A 94 -21.48 -22.51 -16.32
CA ILE A 94 -21.99 -23.00 -17.61
C ILE A 94 -21.17 -24.19 -18.10
N LYS A 95 -19.83 -24.12 -18.03
CA LYS A 95 -18.94 -25.24 -18.37
C LYS A 95 -19.21 -26.47 -17.51
N ASN A 96 -19.38 -26.29 -16.20
CA ASN A 96 -19.69 -27.38 -15.27
C ASN A 96 -21.06 -28.00 -15.55
N LYS A 97 -22.08 -27.19 -15.88
CA LYS A 97 -23.39 -27.66 -16.30
C LYS A 97 -23.32 -28.48 -17.59
N ILE A 98 -22.56 -28.02 -18.60
CA ILE A 98 -22.31 -28.78 -19.83
C ILE A 98 -21.66 -30.12 -19.51
N CYS A 99 -20.66 -30.13 -18.62
CA CYS A 99 -19.94 -31.36 -18.27
C CYS A 99 -20.82 -32.37 -17.51
N GLN A 100 -21.72 -31.90 -16.64
CA GLN A 100 -22.66 -32.75 -15.91
C GLN A 100 -23.76 -33.31 -16.83
N ASP A 101 -24.39 -32.45 -17.64
CA ASP A 101 -25.54 -32.83 -18.48
C ASP A 101 -25.13 -33.66 -19.71
N CYS A 102 -23.86 -33.61 -20.11
CA CYS A 102 -23.29 -34.39 -21.22
C CYS A 102 -22.43 -35.60 -20.79
N ASP A 103 -22.42 -35.97 -19.50
CA ASP A 103 -21.60 -37.07 -18.93
C ASP A 103 -20.07 -36.92 -19.16
N LEU A 104 -19.57 -35.68 -19.26
CA LEU A 104 -18.14 -35.37 -19.47
C LEU A 104 -17.41 -35.19 -18.12
N VAL A 105 -17.53 -36.18 -17.23
CA VAL A 105 -17.05 -36.11 -15.83
C VAL A 105 -15.56 -35.79 -15.72
N ALA A 106 -14.73 -36.27 -16.66
CA ALA A 106 -13.30 -36.04 -16.67
C ALA A 106 -12.90 -34.56 -16.86
N LEU A 107 -13.81 -33.73 -17.39
CA LEU A 107 -13.59 -32.31 -17.65
C LEU A 107 -14.13 -31.41 -16.54
N LEU A 108 -14.74 -31.98 -15.49
CA LEU A 108 -15.23 -31.19 -14.36
C LEU A 108 -14.09 -30.59 -13.54
N GLU A 109 -13.02 -31.36 -13.31
CA GLU A 109 -11.84 -30.92 -12.54
C GLU A 109 -10.74 -30.32 -13.43
N ASP A 110 -10.85 -30.43 -14.76
CA ASP A 110 -9.91 -29.86 -15.73
C ASP A 110 -10.50 -28.64 -16.43
N ASP A 111 -10.12 -27.45 -15.97
CA ASP A 111 -10.54 -26.16 -16.53
C ASP A 111 -9.82 -25.77 -17.81
N SER A 112 -8.80 -26.53 -18.20
CA SER A 112 -8.08 -26.33 -19.44
C SER A 112 -8.60 -27.18 -20.59
N GLY A 113 -9.40 -28.21 -20.31
CA GLY A 113 -9.84 -29.20 -21.29
C GLY A 113 -11.00 -28.76 -22.19
N MET A 114 -11.81 -27.77 -21.79
CA MET A 114 -12.98 -27.28 -22.54
C MET A 114 -12.97 -25.76 -22.68
N GLU A 115 -13.22 -25.26 -23.89
CA GLU A 115 -13.34 -23.85 -24.23
C GLU A 115 -14.81 -23.47 -24.46
N LEU A 116 -15.20 -22.27 -24.00
CA LEU A 116 -16.49 -21.65 -24.28
C LEU A 116 -16.29 -20.44 -25.18
N LEU A 117 -17.00 -20.39 -26.30
CA LEU A 117 -16.90 -19.34 -27.29
C LEU A 117 -18.20 -18.53 -27.35
N VAL A 118 -18.10 -17.20 -27.28
CA VAL A 118 -19.19 -16.25 -27.50
C VAL A 118 -18.78 -15.29 -28.60
N ASN A 119 -19.58 -15.14 -29.66
CA ASN A 119 -19.24 -14.32 -30.82
C ASN A 119 -17.86 -14.64 -31.44
N ASN A 120 -17.52 -15.92 -31.57
CA ASN A 120 -16.21 -16.41 -32.05
C ASN A 120 -15.01 -15.93 -31.23
N LYS A 121 -15.22 -15.59 -29.96
CA LYS A 121 -14.17 -15.28 -28.99
C LYS A 121 -14.21 -16.27 -27.86
N ILE A 122 -13.06 -16.80 -27.47
CA ILE A 122 -12.94 -17.72 -26.34
C ILE A 122 -13.03 -16.87 -25.06
N ILE A 123 -13.92 -17.24 -24.15
CA ILE A 123 -14.20 -16.48 -22.93
C ILE A 123 -13.57 -17.19 -21.73
N SER A 124 -12.85 -16.44 -20.90
CA SER A 124 -12.32 -16.97 -19.64
C SER A 124 -13.45 -17.44 -18.72
N LEU A 125 -13.26 -18.61 -18.10
CA LEU A 125 -14.23 -19.23 -17.20
C LEU A 125 -14.49 -18.39 -15.94
N ASP A 126 -13.56 -17.50 -15.56
CA ASP A 126 -13.66 -16.64 -14.39
C ASP A 126 -14.47 -15.35 -14.62
N LEU A 127 -14.95 -15.12 -15.84
CA LEU A 127 -15.74 -13.93 -16.15
C LEU A 127 -17.22 -14.09 -15.74
N PRO A 128 -17.86 -13.02 -15.22
CA PRO A 128 -19.30 -13.04 -14.94
C PRO A 128 -20.12 -13.16 -16.23
N VAL A 129 -21.07 -14.09 -16.26
CA VAL A 129 -21.93 -14.35 -17.45
C VAL A 129 -22.71 -13.09 -17.86
N ALA A 130 -23.18 -12.31 -16.89
CA ALA A 130 -23.93 -11.07 -17.13
C ALA A 130 -23.08 -9.98 -17.82
N GLU A 131 -21.81 -9.86 -17.43
CA GLU A 131 -20.88 -8.91 -18.05
C GLU A 131 -20.49 -9.37 -19.46
N VAL A 132 -20.31 -10.68 -19.67
CA VAL A 132 -20.07 -11.25 -21.01
C VAL A 132 -21.27 -10.99 -21.92
N TYR A 133 -22.50 -11.15 -21.43
CA TYR A 133 -23.72 -10.81 -22.16
C TYR A 133 -23.74 -9.32 -22.56
N LYS A 134 -23.58 -8.42 -21.59
CA LYS A 134 -23.65 -6.97 -21.80
C LYS A 134 -22.54 -6.45 -22.73
N LYS A 135 -21.30 -6.90 -22.54
CA LYS A 135 -20.12 -6.34 -23.20
C LYS A 135 -19.66 -7.09 -24.46
N VAL A 136 -19.94 -8.38 -24.57
CA VAL A 136 -19.47 -9.21 -25.70
C VAL A 136 -20.61 -9.57 -26.66
N TRP A 137 -21.82 -9.82 -26.15
CA TRP A 137 -22.97 -10.26 -26.96
C TRP A 137 -23.90 -9.14 -27.43
N CYS A 138 -24.38 -8.30 -26.51
CA CYS A 138 -25.33 -7.21 -26.80
C CYS A 138 -24.86 -6.22 -27.89
N PRO A 139 -23.57 -5.85 -28.02
CA PRO A 139 -23.14 -4.88 -29.05
C PRO A 139 -23.48 -5.30 -30.49
N THR A 140 -23.66 -6.60 -30.74
CA THR A 140 -23.98 -7.12 -32.08
C THR A 140 -25.32 -7.82 -32.17
N ASN A 141 -25.86 -8.35 -31.06
CA ASN A 141 -27.02 -9.26 -31.05
C ASN A 141 -28.04 -8.90 -29.94
N GLU A 142 -28.31 -7.61 -29.74
CA GLU A 142 -29.24 -7.12 -28.73
C GLU A 142 -30.65 -7.76 -28.88
N GLY A 143 -31.18 -8.32 -27.79
CA GLY A 143 -32.50 -8.98 -27.78
C GLY A 143 -32.52 -10.45 -28.19
N GLU A 144 -31.40 -11.02 -28.63
CA GLU A 144 -31.28 -12.46 -28.95
C GLU A 144 -30.66 -13.27 -27.80
N PRO A 145 -31.01 -14.57 -27.64
CA PRO A 145 -30.35 -15.46 -26.68
C PRO A 145 -28.86 -15.58 -26.95
N MET A 146 -28.03 -15.40 -25.92
CA MET A 146 -26.58 -15.49 -26.01
C MET A 146 -26.13 -16.87 -26.43
N ARG A 147 -25.56 -16.97 -27.62
CA ARG A 147 -25.08 -18.24 -28.16
C ARG A 147 -23.66 -18.52 -27.67
N ILE A 148 -23.51 -19.60 -26.91
CA ILE A 148 -22.24 -20.12 -26.42
C ILE A 148 -21.92 -21.44 -27.12
N ILE A 149 -20.80 -21.49 -27.81
CA ILE A 149 -20.30 -22.69 -28.49
C ILE A 149 -19.23 -23.33 -27.60
N TYR A 150 -19.38 -24.62 -27.25
CA TYR A 150 -18.39 -25.34 -26.44
C TYR A 150 -17.64 -26.39 -27.25
N ARG A 151 -16.33 -26.51 -26.99
CA ARG A 151 -15.43 -27.45 -27.67
C ARG A 151 -14.26 -27.91 -26.80
N MET A 152 -13.59 -28.99 -27.18
CA MET A 152 -12.37 -29.46 -26.53
C MET A 152 -11.17 -28.64 -26.99
N ARG A 153 -10.33 -28.24 -26.04
CA ARG A 153 -9.09 -27.52 -26.33
C ARG A 153 -8.08 -28.42 -27.05
N GLY A 154 -7.45 -27.90 -28.10
CA GLY A 154 -6.29 -28.53 -28.76
C GLY A 154 -6.59 -29.69 -29.73
N LEU A 155 -7.85 -30.07 -29.96
CA LEU A 155 -8.20 -31.15 -30.91
C LEU A 155 -7.95 -30.78 -32.39
N LEU A 156 -8.06 -29.50 -32.74
CA LEU A 156 -7.95 -29.01 -34.13
C LEU A 156 -6.69 -28.15 -34.36
N GLY A 157 -5.74 -28.18 -33.42
CA GLY A 157 -4.55 -27.32 -33.41
C GLY A 157 -4.68 -26.15 -32.44
N ASP A 158 -3.77 -25.19 -32.54
CA ASP A 158 -3.75 -24.00 -31.68
C ASP A 158 -4.98 -23.12 -31.93
N ALA A 159 -5.56 -22.58 -30.87
CA ALA A 159 -6.70 -21.67 -30.95
C ALA A 159 -6.31 -20.40 -31.73
N THR A 160 -7.08 -20.04 -32.74
CA THR A 160 -6.85 -18.84 -33.57
C THR A 160 -7.82 -17.70 -33.22
N GLU A 161 -8.83 -18.01 -32.41
CA GLU A 161 -9.84 -17.11 -31.89
C GLU A 161 -9.29 -16.22 -30.76
N GLU A 162 -9.83 -15.00 -30.65
CA GLU A 162 -9.45 -14.04 -29.60
C GLU A 162 -9.87 -14.56 -28.22
N PHE A 163 -8.96 -14.55 -27.24
CA PHE A 163 -9.24 -14.96 -25.86
C PHE A 163 -9.49 -13.75 -24.95
N ILE A 164 -10.67 -13.67 -24.35
CA ILE A 164 -11.08 -12.60 -23.42
C ILE A 164 -10.84 -13.06 -21.98
N GLU A 165 -9.80 -12.51 -21.34
CA GLU A 165 -9.42 -12.79 -19.94
C GLU A 165 -10.02 -11.80 -18.93
N SER A 166 -10.32 -10.57 -19.35
CA SER A 166 -10.88 -9.49 -18.52
C SER A 166 -11.87 -8.65 -19.32
N LEU A 167 -12.89 -8.11 -18.65
CA LEU A 167 -13.91 -7.22 -19.23
C LEU A 167 -13.71 -5.79 -18.69
N ASP A 168 -12.47 -5.30 -18.71
CA ASP A 168 -12.11 -4.00 -18.16
C ASP A 168 -12.83 -2.87 -18.92
N SER A 169 -13.74 -2.19 -18.22
CA SER A 169 -14.07 -0.80 -18.49
C SER A 169 -12.84 0.06 -18.20
N THR A 170 -12.38 0.81 -19.19
CA THR A 170 -11.40 1.89 -19.01
C THR A 170 -12.00 2.96 -18.09
N THR A 171 -11.75 2.93 -16.78
CA THR A 171 -11.90 4.05 -15.82
C THR A 171 -11.52 3.56 -14.40
N ASP A 172 -10.22 3.39 -14.14
CA ASP A 172 -9.66 3.31 -12.77
C ASP A 172 -8.51 4.34 -12.65
N GLU A 173 -8.69 5.50 -13.30
CA GLU A 173 -8.08 6.73 -12.82
C GLU A 173 -9.02 7.24 -11.71
N GLU A 174 -8.51 7.61 -10.52
CA GLU A 174 -9.32 8.28 -9.50
C GLU A 174 -9.87 9.59 -10.11
N GLU A 175 -11.07 9.53 -10.69
CA GLU A 175 -11.75 10.71 -11.24
C GLU A 175 -12.00 11.71 -10.11
N ASP A 176 -11.68 12.98 -10.33
CA ASP A 176 -11.93 14.05 -9.36
C ASP A 176 -13.43 14.11 -9.03
N GLU A 177 -13.78 13.76 -7.79
CA GLU A 177 -15.17 13.75 -7.34
C GLU A 177 -15.86 15.11 -7.54
N GLU A 178 -15.13 16.22 -7.46
CA GLU A 178 -15.72 17.55 -7.69
C GLU A 178 -16.13 17.76 -9.15
N GLU A 179 -15.38 17.19 -10.11
CA GLU A 179 -15.73 17.21 -11.54
C GLU A 179 -16.83 16.22 -11.90
N VAL A 180 -16.81 15.01 -11.33
CA VAL A 180 -17.87 14.00 -11.53
C VAL A 180 -19.21 14.53 -11.05
N TYR A 181 -19.25 15.14 -9.86
CA TYR A 181 -20.48 15.63 -9.24
C TYR A 181 -20.80 17.10 -9.53
N LYS A 182 -20.08 17.78 -10.45
CA LYS A 182 -20.20 19.23 -10.69
C LYS A 182 -21.63 19.73 -10.96
N MET A 183 -22.49 18.89 -11.53
CA MET A 183 -23.91 19.20 -11.76
C MET A 183 -24.67 19.45 -10.46
N ALA A 184 -24.25 18.84 -9.34
CA ALA A 184 -24.83 19.08 -8.03
C ALA A 184 -24.62 20.54 -7.55
N GLY A 185 -23.64 21.28 -8.09
CA GLY A 185 -23.39 22.69 -7.74
C GLY A 185 -24.56 23.64 -8.04
N VAL A 186 -25.50 23.23 -8.90
CA VAL A 186 -26.75 23.97 -9.17
C VAL A 186 -27.61 24.12 -7.93
N MET A 187 -27.54 23.15 -7.00
CA MET A 187 -28.40 23.11 -5.82
C MET A 187 -28.21 24.32 -4.90
N ALA A 188 -26.99 24.83 -4.77
CA ALA A 188 -26.72 26.07 -4.04
C ALA A 188 -27.30 27.32 -4.72
N GLN A 189 -27.46 27.31 -6.04
CA GLN A 189 -27.90 28.48 -6.82
C GLN A 189 -29.43 28.57 -6.94
N CYS A 190 -30.13 27.43 -7.04
CA CYS A 190 -31.59 27.39 -7.25
C CYS A 190 -32.40 27.30 -5.93
N GLY A 191 -31.74 27.39 -4.78
CA GLY A 191 -32.38 27.16 -3.49
C GLY A 191 -32.79 25.68 -3.29
N GLY A 192 -32.06 24.76 -3.92
CA GLY A 192 -32.30 23.32 -3.86
C GLY A 192 -31.96 22.73 -2.50
N LEU A 193 -30.85 23.18 -1.91
CA LEU A 193 -30.41 22.74 -0.57
C LEU A 193 -31.43 23.09 0.50
N GLU A 194 -31.99 24.30 0.47
CA GLU A 194 -33.04 24.77 1.38
C GLU A 194 -34.33 23.95 1.21
N CYS A 195 -34.69 23.64 -0.03
CA CYS A 195 -35.84 22.78 -0.33
C CYS A 195 -35.64 21.37 0.26
N MET A 196 -34.46 20.78 0.05
CA MET A 196 -34.11 19.46 0.57
C MET A 196 -34.12 19.44 2.11
N LEU A 197 -33.54 20.43 2.77
CA LEU A 197 -33.54 20.54 4.24
C LEU A 197 -34.96 20.70 4.80
N SER A 198 -35.78 21.55 4.17
CA SER A 198 -37.19 21.73 4.56
C SER A 198 -37.97 20.42 4.46
N ARG A 199 -37.79 19.68 3.34
CA ARG A 199 -38.39 18.36 3.14
C ARG A 199 -37.92 17.34 4.16
N LEU A 200 -36.63 17.30 4.44
CA LEU A 200 -36.04 16.39 5.43
C LEU A 200 -36.62 16.65 6.83
N SER A 201 -36.72 17.92 7.22
CA SER A 201 -37.32 18.33 8.50
C SER A 201 -38.83 18.05 8.62
N GLY A 202 -39.54 17.94 7.49
CA GLY A 202 -40.98 17.65 7.45
C GLY A 202 -41.33 16.19 7.70
N ILE A 203 -40.35 15.29 7.70
CA ILE A 203 -40.56 13.86 7.90
C ILE A 203 -40.63 13.56 9.39
N ARG A 204 -41.82 13.19 9.87
CA ARG A 204 -42.06 12.84 11.29
C ARG A 204 -42.23 11.35 11.52
N ASP A 205 -42.71 10.63 10.52
CA ASP A 205 -42.88 9.17 10.55
C ASP A 205 -41.80 8.51 9.69
N PHE A 206 -40.88 7.80 10.33
CA PHE A 206 -39.77 7.14 9.65
C PHE A 206 -40.24 6.10 8.63
N LYS A 207 -41.27 5.31 8.94
CA LYS A 207 -41.75 4.21 8.07
C LYS A 207 -42.39 4.77 6.80
N GLN A 208 -43.22 5.81 6.94
CA GLN A 208 -43.90 6.43 5.80
C GLN A 208 -42.95 7.29 4.96
N GLY A 209 -42.00 7.98 5.60
CA GLY A 209 -41.04 8.86 4.94
C GLY A 209 -39.76 8.17 4.45
N ARG A 210 -39.56 6.87 4.72
CA ARG A 210 -38.29 6.15 4.47
C ARG A 210 -37.75 6.35 3.06
N HIS A 211 -38.60 6.20 2.05
CA HIS A 211 -38.16 6.30 0.66
C HIS A 211 -37.71 7.72 0.30
N LEU A 212 -38.44 8.74 0.79
CA LEU A 212 -38.06 10.13 0.63
C LEU A 212 -36.75 10.45 1.39
N LEU A 213 -36.56 9.91 2.61
CA LEU A 213 -35.31 10.02 3.36
C LEU A 213 -34.13 9.48 2.55
N THR A 214 -34.25 8.25 2.03
CA THR A 214 -33.19 7.60 1.25
C THR A 214 -32.77 8.44 0.04
N VAL A 215 -33.75 8.93 -0.74
CA VAL A 215 -33.46 9.69 -1.96
C VAL A 215 -32.89 11.07 -1.62
N LEU A 216 -33.40 11.75 -0.60
CA LEU A 216 -32.86 13.03 -0.14
C LEU A 216 -31.42 12.90 0.33
N LEU A 217 -31.10 11.86 1.12
CA LEU A 217 -29.75 11.63 1.63
C LEU A 217 -28.78 11.22 0.51
N LYS A 218 -29.23 10.43 -0.46
CA LYS A 218 -28.48 10.14 -1.69
C LYS A 218 -28.18 11.42 -2.48
N LEU A 219 -29.14 12.33 -2.59
CA LEU A 219 -28.91 13.60 -3.26
C LEU A 219 -27.97 14.51 -2.44
N PHE A 220 -28.10 14.53 -1.11
CA PHE A 220 -27.17 15.24 -0.23
C PHE A 220 -25.74 14.69 -0.34
N SER A 221 -25.56 13.38 -0.44
CA SER A 221 -24.23 12.77 -0.58
C SER A 221 -23.54 13.21 -1.87
N TYR A 222 -24.28 13.42 -2.97
CA TYR A 222 -23.75 14.06 -4.17
C TYR A 222 -23.46 15.54 -3.96
N CYS A 223 -24.36 16.26 -3.29
CA CYS A 223 -24.21 17.70 -3.08
C CYS A 223 -22.95 18.05 -2.27
N VAL A 224 -22.66 17.29 -1.19
CA VAL A 224 -21.50 17.57 -0.32
C VAL A 224 -20.14 17.29 -0.99
N LYS A 225 -20.12 16.57 -2.12
CA LYS A 225 -18.89 16.37 -2.92
C LYS A 225 -18.42 17.66 -3.59
N VAL A 226 -19.32 18.61 -3.83
CA VAL A 226 -19.02 19.91 -4.47
C VAL A 226 -18.83 21.02 -3.43
N LYS A 227 -17.76 21.80 -3.54
CA LYS A 227 -17.37 22.81 -2.54
C LYS A 227 -18.41 23.92 -2.35
N ILE A 228 -18.99 24.44 -3.43
CA ILE A 228 -19.99 25.54 -3.35
C ILE A 228 -21.20 25.17 -2.49
N ASN A 229 -21.61 23.89 -2.54
CA ASN A 229 -22.72 23.38 -1.75
C ASN A 229 -22.33 23.24 -0.28
N ARG A 230 -21.12 22.75 0.02
CA ARG A 230 -20.61 22.68 1.40
C ARG A 230 -20.60 24.06 2.04
N GLN A 231 -20.06 25.07 1.35
CA GLN A 231 -20.03 26.45 1.82
C GLN A 231 -21.42 27.05 2.06
N GLN A 232 -22.42 26.67 1.26
CA GLN A 232 -23.80 27.07 1.49
C GLN A 232 -24.37 26.38 2.74
N LEU A 233 -24.17 25.07 2.89
CA LEU A 233 -24.70 24.26 4.01
C LEU A 233 -24.14 24.64 5.39
N VAL A 234 -22.95 25.24 5.44
CA VAL A 234 -22.32 25.71 6.68
C VAL A 234 -22.98 26.99 7.23
N LYS A 235 -23.71 27.74 6.39
CA LYS A 235 -24.32 29.01 6.82
C LYS A 235 -25.33 28.80 7.95
N PRO A 236 -25.29 29.62 9.04
CA PRO A 236 -26.21 29.48 10.17
C PRO A 236 -27.70 29.50 9.78
N ASP A 237 -28.08 30.34 8.81
CA ASP A 237 -29.47 30.48 8.34
C ASP A 237 -30.05 29.20 7.71
N MET A 238 -29.19 28.26 7.28
CA MET A 238 -29.62 26.97 6.71
C MET A 238 -30.11 25.99 7.78
N ASN A 239 -29.71 26.17 9.04
CA ASN A 239 -30.04 25.26 10.15
C ASN A 239 -29.70 23.77 9.87
N THR A 240 -28.73 23.51 8.99
CA THR A 240 -28.40 22.19 8.45
C THR A 240 -28.14 21.15 9.54
N LEU A 241 -27.32 21.50 10.53
CA LEU A 241 -26.90 20.58 11.58
C LEU A 241 -28.08 20.08 12.42
N ASN A 242 -28.99 20.96 12.81
CA ASN A 242 -30.17 20.58 13.60
C ASN A 242 -31.12 19.67 12.82
N VAL A 243 -31.29 19.92 11.51
CA VAL A 243 -32.12 19.06 10.64
C VAL A 243 -31.49 17.67 10.50
N MET A 244 -30.18 17.59 10.28
CA MET A 244 -29.46 16.32 10.18
C MET A 244 -29.49 15.55 11.51
N LEU A 245 -29.30 16.23 12.66
CA LEU A 245 -29.40 15.62 13.99
C LEU A 245 -30.83 15.12 14.29
N GLY A 246 -31.85 15.88 13.90
CA GLY A 246 -33.24 15.44 14.01
C GLY A 246 -33.52 14.18 13.19
N THR A 247 -32.97 14.12 11.98
CA THR A 247 -33.06 12.96 11.07
C THR A 247 -32.33 11.75 11.64
N LEU A 248 -31.12 11.96 12.18
CA LEU A 248 -30.35 10.93 12.87
C LEU A 248 -31.15 10.37 14.05
N ASN A 249 -31.71 11.24 14.91
CA ASN A 249 -32.50 10.81 16.04
C ASN A 249 -33.73 10.00 15.61
N LEU A 250 -34.43 10.43 14.55
CA LEU A 250 -35.56 9.69 13.99
C LEU A 250 -35.15 8.28 13.53
N ALA A 251 -33.99 8.15 12.87
CA ALA A 251 -33.45 6.86 12.43
C ALA A 251 -33.01 5.96 13.60
N LEU A 252 -32.36 6.54 14.62
CA LEU A 252 -31.96 5.82 15.84
C LEU A 252 -33.18 5.31 16.62
N VAL A 253 -34.23 6.11 16.77
CA VAL A 253 -35.47 5.72 17.46
C VAL A 253 -36.20 4.62 16.69
N ALA A 254 -36.35 4.74 15.37
CA ALA A 254 -37.03 3.73 14.55
C ALA A 254 -36.37 2.35 14.64
N GLU A 255 -35.04 2.32 14.73
CA GLU A 255 -34.26 1.09 14.81
C GLU A 255 -34.26 0.48 16.21
N GLN A 256 -34.43 1.30 17.26
CA GLN A 256 -34.72 0.81 18.62
C GLN A 256 -36.10 0.14 18.70
N GLU A 257 -37.08 0.64 17.96
CA GLU A 257 -38.42 0.04 17.88
C GLU A 257 -38.46 -1.25 17.04
N SER A 258 -37.63 -1.34 15.99
CA SER A 258 -37.59 -2.50 15.08
C SER A 258 -36.23 -2.64 14.39
N LYS A 259 -35.57 -3.79 14.56
CA LYS A 259 -34.27 -4.11 13.94
C LYS A 259 -34.28 -4.23 12.41
N ASP A 260 -35.45 -4.34 11.79
CA ASP A 260 -35.60 -4.40 10.33
C ASP A 260 -36.12 -3.06 9.74
N SER A 261 -36.07 -1.97 10.53
CA SER A 261 -36.61 -0.69 10.09
C SER A 261 -35.79 -0.07 8.95
N GLY A 262 -34.48 -0.38 8.90
CA GLY A 262 -33.52 0.22 7.96
C GLY A 262 -32.93 1.54 8.50
N GLY A 263 -33.16 1.86 9.77
CA GLY A 263 -32.65 3.06 10.44
C GLY A 263 -31.13 3.08 10.54
N ALA A 264 -30.47 1.92 10.64
CA ALA A 264 -29.00 1.85 10.65
C ALA A 264 -28.36 2.44 9.39
N SER A 265 -28.86 2.09 8.20
CA SER A 265 -28.35 2.61 6.92
C SER A 265 -28.58 4.12 6.79
N ILE A 266 -29.74 4.60 7.22
CA ILE A 266 -30.04 6.03 7.23
C ILE A 266 -29.13 6.80 8.21
N ALA A 267 -28.94 6.27 9.42
CA ALA A 267 -28.06 6.87 10.42
C ALA A 267 -26.62 6.96 9.90
N GLU A 268 -26.12 5.92 9.23
CA GLU A 268 -24.78 5.91 8.63
C GLU A 268 -24.63 6.98 7.52
N GLN A 269 -25.60 7.10 6.62
CA GLN A 269 -25.60 8.13 5.57
C GLN A 269 -25.61 9.54 6.18
N VAL A 270 -26.45 9.78 7.18
CA VAL A 270 -26.54 11.09 7.86
C VAL A 270 -25.22 11.44 8.53
N LEU A 271 -24.60 10.50 9.25
CA LEU A 271 -23.31 10.72 9.91
C LEU A 271 -22.20 11.00 8.89
N SER A 272 -22.17 10.30 7.75
CA SER A 272 -21.19 10.56 6.68
C SER A 272 -21.33 11.97 6.10
N ILE A 273 -22.56 12.40 5.79
CA ILE A 273 -22.86 13.75 5.28
C ILE A 273 -22.49 14.82 6.32
N MET A 274 -22.84 14.61 7.58
CA MET A 274 -22.52 15.53 8.68
C MET A 274 -21.02 15.67 8.89
N GLU A 275 -20.25 14.58 8.81
CA GLU A 275 -18.78 14.61 8.94
C GLU A 275 -18.17 15.58 7.93
N ILE A 276 -18.56 15.49 6.65
CA ILE A 276 -18.06 16.36 5.58
C ILE A 276 -18.42 17.83 5.82
N ILE A 277 -19.66 18.11 6.22
CA ILE A 277 -20.14 19.49 6.46
C ILE A 277 -19.45 20.11 7.68
N LEU A 278 -19.30 19.34 8.77
CA LEU A 278 -18.63 19.80 9.98
C LEU A 278 -17.13 20.03 9.76
N ASP A 279 -16.49 19.22 8.90
CA ASP A 279 -15.09 19.43 8.53
C ASP A 279 -14.90 20.75 7.76
N GLU A 280 -15.75 21.03 6.76
CA GLU A 280 -15.73 22.32 6.05
C GLU A 280 -15.98 23.50 7.01
N ALA A 281 -16.95 23.38 7.91
CA ALA A 281 -17.26 24.42 8.91
C ALA A 281 -16.06 24.75 9.82
N ASN A 282 -15.23 23.76 10.11
CA ASN A 282 -14.05 23.93 10.95
C ASN A 282 -12.81 24.37 10.17
N ALA A 283 -12.77 24.20 8.85
CA ALA A 283 -11.68 24.65 7.99
C ALA A 283 -11.74 26.15 7.67
N GLU A 284 -12.94 26.76 7.60
CA GLU A 284 -13.12 28.18 7.23
C GLU A 284 -12.92 29.20 8.38
N ILE A 285 -12.41 28.77 9.54
CA ILE A 285 -12.19 29.64 10.72
C ILE A 285 -10.91 30.48 10.52
N SER A 286 -11.01 31.54 9.71
CA SER A 286 -10.06 32.65 9.70
C SER A 286 -10.43 33.67 10.78
N GLU A 287 -9.45 34.38 11.35
CA GLU A 287 -9.60 35.31 12.50
C GLU A 287 -10.69 36.39 12.31
N ASP A 288 -11.16 36.62 11.09
CA ASP A 288 -12.13 37.66 10.73
C ASP A 288 -13.61 37.20 10.65
N LYS A 289 -13.92 35.90 10.84
CA LYS A 289 -15.30 35.36 10.74
C LYS A 289 -15.72 34.50 11.93
N GLY A 290 -15.71 35.08 13.13
CA GLY A 290 -16.02 34.40 14.41
C GLY A 290 -17.45 33.81 14.60
N ASN A 291 -18.28 33.67 13.55
CA ASN A 291 -19.70 33.28 13.66
C ASN A 291 -20.11 32.05 12.81
N LEU A 292 -19.19 31.29 12.22
CA LEU A 292 -19.51 30.11 11.39
C LEU A 292 -19.51 28.76 12.14
N LEU A 293 -19.35 28.77 13.47
CA LEU A 293 -19.32 27.55 14.26
C LEU A 293 -20.70 26.87 14.27
N LEU A 294 -20.82 25.78 13.50
CA LEU A 294 -21.94 24.84 13.57
C LEU A 294 -21.77 23.94 14.80
N THR A 295 -22.14 24.46 15.97
CA THR A 295 -22.16 23.71 17.23
C THR A 295 -23.60 23.39 17.59
N GLY A 296 -23.98 22.11 17.53
CA GLY A 296 -25.30 21.65 17.98
C GLY A 296 -25.56 22.03 19.44
N ASP A 297 -26.81 22.05 19.90
CA ASP A 297 -27.13 22.46 21.26
C ASP A 297 -26.48 21.54 22.32
N LYS A 298 -26.28 22.04 23.54
CA LYS A 298 -25.71 21.29 24.67
C LYS A 298 -26.49 19.99 24.91
N ASP A 299 -27.81 20.04 24.86
CA ASP A 299 -28.67 18.87 25.07
C ASP A 299 -28.48 17.82 23.95
N GLN A 300 -28.17 18.25 22.73
CA GLN A 300 -27.89 17.35 21.61
C GLN A 300 -26.55 16.62 21.78
N LEU A 301 -25.51 17.33 22.24
CA LEU A 301 -24.21 16.69 22.55
C LEU A 301 -24.36 15.65 23.66
N VAL A 302 -25.08 15.99 24.73
CA VAL A 302 -25.35 15.05 25.82
C VAL A 302 -26.14 13.84 25.32
N MET A 303 -27.19 14.07 24.52
CA MET A 303 -27.97 12.99 23.91
C MET A 303 -27.10 12.04 23.09
N LEU A 304 -26.22 12.54 22.21
CA LEU A 304 -25.32 11.70 21.40
C LEU A 304 -24.31 10.93 22.25
N LEU A 305 -23.79 11.55 23.32
CA LEU A 305 -22.93 10.88 24.29
C LEU A 305 -23.65 9.74 25.01
N ASP A 306 -24.95 9.89 25.28
CA ASP A 306 -25.78 8.83 25.86
C ASP A 306 -26.10 7.74 24.82
N GLN A 307 -26.26 8.09 23.54
CA GLN A 307 -26.50 7.13 22.46
C GLN A 307 -25.34 6.12 22.29
N ILE A 308 -24.08 6.51 22.58
CA ILE A 308 -22.91 5.59 22.57
C ILE A 308 -23.17 4.35 23.45
N ASN A 309 -23.93 4.50 24.53
CA ASN A 309 -24.19 3.42 25.48
C ASN A 309 -25.42 2.58 25.13
N THR A 310 -26.16 2.93 24.07
CA THR A 310 -27.34 2.15 23.68
C THR A 310 -26.95 0.82 23.04
N PRO A 311 -27.71 -0.27 23.29
CA PRO A 311 -27.42 -1.59 22.69
C PRO A 311 -27.38 -1.55 21.16
N PHE A 312 -28.22 -0.71 20.55
CA PHE A 312 -28.28 -0.53 19.11
C PHE A 312 -26.95 0.01 18.55
N VAL A 313 -26.47 1.15 19.05
CA VAL A 313 -25.23 1.77 18.57
C VAL A 313 -24.04 0.86 18.83
N ARG A 314 -23.99 0.20 20.00
CA ARG A 314 -22.91 -0.74 20.33
C ARG A 314 -22.90 -1.97 19.42
N SER A 315 -24.05 -2.38 18.90
CA SER A 315 -24.19 -3.51 17.98
C SER A 315 -23.95 -3.14 16.52
N ASN A 316 -23.84 -1.84 16.19
CA ASN A 316 -23.63 -1.33 14.84
C ASN A 316 -22.31 -0.53 14.77
N PRO A 317 -21.19 -1.18 14.41
CA PRO A 317 -19.87 -0.54 14.42
C PRO A 317 -19.76 0.69 13.53
N SER A 318 -20.41 0.72 12.35
CA SER A 318 -20.37 1.87 11.42
C SER A 318 -21.00 3.11 12.05
N VAL A 319 -22.19 2.97 12.64
CA VAL A 319 -22.90 4.05 13.35
C VAL A 319 -22.10 4.54 14.55
N LEU A 320 -21.54 3.63 15.36
CA LEU A 320 -20.69 4.01 16.49
C LEU A 320 -19.45 4.78 16.03
N GLN A 321 -18.77 4.34 14.97
CA GLN A 321 -17.62 5.07 14.43
C GLN A 321 -18.00 6.47 13.93
N GLY A 322 -19.11 6.59 13.18
CA GLY A 322 -19.60 7.89 12.71
C GLY A 322 -19.91 8.86 13.85
N LEU A 323 -20.54 8.38 14.93
CA LEU A 323 -20.80 9.17 16.14
C LEU A 323 -19.50 9.65 16.80
N LEU A 324 -18.52 8.76 16.99
CA LEU A 324 -17.26 9.11 17.64
C LEU A 324 -16.43 10.13 16.84
N ARG A 325 -16.60 10.18 15.51
CA ARG A 325 -15.98 11.20 14.66
C ARG A 325 -16.65 12.56 14.78
N ILE A 326 -17.98 12.60 14.85
CA ILE A 326 -18.76 13.85 14.90
C ILE A 326 -18.76 14.52 16.28
N ILE A 327 -18.77 13.74 17.37
CA ILE A 327 -18.88 14.26 18.74
C ILE A 327 -17.84 15.35 19.08
N PRO A 328 -16.55 15.19 18.72
CA PRO A 328 -15.56 16.25 18.92
C PRO A 328 -15.94 17.55 18.21
N TYR A 329 -16.35 17.48 16.93
CA TYR A 329 -16.74 18.66 16.15
C TYR A 329 -17.89 19.44 16.77
N LEU A 330 -18.87 18.75 17.37
CA LEU A 330 -19.99 19.41 18.04
C LEU A 330 -19.59 20.19 19.30
N SER A 331 -18.41 19.90 19.85
CA SER A 331 -17.85 20.60 21.00
C SER A 331 -16.87 21.71 20.63
N PHE A 332 -16.40 21.77 19.38
CA PHE A 332 -15.38 22.71 18.93
C PHE A 332 -15.83 24.17 19.04
N GLY A 333 -14.90 25.06 19.41
CA GLY A 333 -15.18 26.49 19.63
C GLY A 333 -15.98 26.82 20.89
N GLU A 334 -16.56 25.84 21.60
CA GLU A 334 -17.36 26.07 22.81
C GLU A 334 -16.81 25.36 24.06
N LEU A 335 -16.14 26.14 24.91
CA LEU A 335 -15.49 25.63 26.13
C LEU A 335 -16.41 24.86 27.09
N GLU A 336 -17.69 25.23 27.18
CA GLU A 336 -18.64 24.50 28.03
C GLU A 336 -18.91 23.09 27.48
N LYS A 337 -19.15 22.96 26.17
CA LYS A 337 -19.38 21.68 25.48
C LYS A 337 -18.15 20.79 25.51
N MET A 338 -16.95 21.36 25.28
CA MET A 338 -15.69 20.62 25.45
C MET A 338 -15.54 20.10 26.87
N ARG A 339 -15.89 20.91 27.88
CA ARG A 339 -15.81 20.49 29.30
C ARG A 339 -16.76 19.34 29.60
N ILE A 340 -17.97 19.36 29.05
CA ILE A 340 -18.94 18.25 29.21
C ILE A 340 -18.38 16.97 28.62
N LEU A 341 -17.82 17.03 27.40
CA LEU A 341 -17.19 15.90 26.73
C LEU A 341 -16.06 15.31 27.60
N VAL A 342 -15.14 16.14 28.08
CA VAL A 342 -14.00 15.68 28.89
C VAL A 342 -14.43 15.12 30.24
N GLU A 343 -15.36 15.77 30.94
CA GLU A 343 -15.88 15.28 32.23
C GLU A 343 -16.67 13.97 32.08
N ARG A 344 -17.29 13.72 30.92
CA ARG A 344 -18.00 12.46 30.65
C ARG A 344 -17.05 11.26 30.59
N PHE A 345 -15.86 11.43 30.01
CA PHE A 345 -14.86 10.38 29.89
C PHE A 345 -13.86 10.32 31.06
N LYS A 346 -13.67 11.41 31.81
CA LYS A 346 -12.72 11.46 32.93
C LYS A 346 -12.81 10.28 33.93
N PRO A 347 -13.99 9.77 34.32
CA PRO A 347 -14.08 8.62 35.25
C PRO A 347 -13.37 7.36 34.75
N CYS A 348 -13.35 7.11 33.43
CA CYS A 348 -12.70 5.93 32.86
C CYS A 348 -11.16 6.00 32.86
N CYS A 349 -10.59 7.19 33.12
CA CYS A 349 -9.14 7.40 33.22
C CYS A 349 -8.60 7.11 34.64
N SER A 350 -9.38 6.42 35.47
CA SER A 350 -8.94 5.87 36.76
C SER A 350 -8.27 4.51 36.55
N PHE A 351 -7.08 4.50 35.94
CA PHE A 351 -6.43 3.29 35.43
C PHE A 351 -6.12 2.23 36.48
N ASP A 352 -5.76 2.63 37.71
CA ASP A 352 -5.59 1.71 38.83
C ASP A 352 -6.89 0.95 39.16
N LYS A 353 -8.01 1.68 39.22
CA LYS A 353 -9.33 1.09 39.48
C LYS A 353 -9.75 0.17 38.33
N TYR A 354 -9.47 0.55 37.09
CA TYR A 354 -9.78 -0.25 35.91
C TYR A 354 -9.05 -1.61 35.92
N ASP A 355 -7.80 -1.65 36.37
CA ASP A 355 -7.06 -2.91 36.52
C ASP A 355 -7.63 -3.81 37.63
N GLU A 356 -8.22 -3.23 38.68
CA GLU A 356 -8.82 -3.97 39.79
C GLU A 356 -10.21 -4.52 39.44
N GLU A 357 -11.05 -3.67 38.85
CA GLU A 357 -12.44 -3.99 38.49
C GLU A 357 -12.87 -3.17 37.27
N HIS A 358 -13.31 -3.85 36.22
CA HIS A 358 -13.93 -3.22 35.05
C HIS A 358 -15.02 -4.13 34.46
N SER A 359 -16.07 -3.51 33.95
CA SER A 359 -17.11 -4.18 33.17
C SER A 359 -16.77 -4.19 31.67
N ALA A 360 -17.50 -5.00 30.88
CA ALA A 360 -17.41 -4.94 29.41
C ALA A 360 -17.78 -3.54 28.88
N ASP A 361 -18.69 -2.85 29.56
CA ASP A 361 -19.12 -1.50 29.23
C ASP A 361 -17.99 -0.49 29.46
N ASP A 362 -17.26 -0.60 30.58
CA ASP A 362 -16.10 0.25 30.87
C ASP A 362 -15.02 0.09 29.79
N LYS A 363 -14.78 -1.14 29.32
CA LYS A 363 -13.84 -1.43 28.23
C LYS A 363 -14.24 -0.77 26.92
N VAL A 364 -15.52 -0.84 26.54
CA VAL A 364 -16.03 -0.16 25.34
C VAL A 364 -15.91 1.35 25.49
N PHE A 365 -16.21 1.87 26.67
CA PHE A 365 -16.22 3.30 26.93
C PHE A 365 -14.83 3.93 26.88
N ILE A 366 -13.81 3.29 27.49
CA ILE A 366 -12.42 3.74 27.38
C ILE A 366 -11.86 3.59 25.96
N ASP A 367 -12.28 2.56 25.21
CA ASP A 367 -11.94 2.40 23.79
C ASP A 367 -12.51 3.54 22.94
N CYS A 368 -13.76 3.94 23.20
CA CYS A 368 -14.39 5.10 22.57
C CYS A 368 -13.61 6.38 22.84
N PHE A 369 -13.14 6.58 24.07
CA PHE A 369 -12.33 7.74 24.40
C PHE A 369 -10.98 7.75 23.68
N CYS A 370 -10.32 6.59 23.56
CA CYS A 370 -9.08 6.47 22.78
C CYS A 370 -9.31 6.81 21.30
N LYS A 371 -10.44 6.38 20.72
CA LYS A 371 -10.84 6.70 19.34
C LYS A 371 -11.13 8.19 19.16
N ILE A 372 -11.83 8.81 20.11
CA ILE A 372 -12.06 10.26 20.13
C ILE A 372 -10.71 11.00 20.17
N ALA A 373 -9.82 10.66 21.10
CA ALA A 373 -8.52 11.31 21.24
C ALA A 373 -7.67 11.19 19.96
N ALA A 374 -7.70 10.03 19.30
CA ALA A 374 -7.01 9.81 18.02
C ALA A 374 -7.67 10.56 16.84
N GLY A 375 -8.98 10.81 16.91
CA GLY A 375 -9.75 11.51 15.89
C GLY A 375 -9.77 13.04 16.04
N ILE A 376 -9.16 13.62 17.08
CA ILE A 376 -9.09 15.07 17.24
C ILE A 376 -8.23 15.67 16.10
N LYS A 377 -8.86 16.45 15.22
CA LYS A 377 -8.20 17.13 14.10
C LYS A 377 -7.13 18.12 14.55
N ASN A 378 -6.18 18.38 13.66
CA ASN A 378 -5.11 19.35 13.85
C ASN A 378 -5.52 20.75 13.38
N ASN A 379 -6.37 21.39 14.17
CA ASN A 379 -6.77 22.78 14.01
C ASN A 379 -6.84 23.46 15.39
N SER A 380 -7.10 24.77 15.41
CA SER A 380 -7.15 25.57 16.64
C SER A 380 -8.13 25.00 17.68
N ASN A 381 -9.31 24.55 17.25
CA ASN A 381 -10.32 23.96 18.13
C ASN A 381 -9.90 22.59 18.69
N GLY A 382 -9.27 21.75 17.86
CA GLY A 382 -8.72 20.47 18.29
C GLY A 382 -7.58 20.63 19.30
N HIS A 383 -6.72 21.62 19.11
CA HIS A 383 -5.69 22.00 20.09
C HIS A 383 -6.31 22.46 21.40
N GLN A 384 -7.32 23.32 21.35
CA GLN A 384 -8.06 23.77 22.54
C GLN A 384 -8.69 22.60 23.32
N LEU A 385 -9.25 21.60 22.63
CA LEU A 385 -9.77 20.39 23.28
C LEU A 385 -8.64 19.56 23.94
N LYS A 386 -7.49 19.40 23.27
CA LYS A 386 -6.32 18.70 23.84
C LYS A 386 -5.74 19.44 25.05
N ASP A 387 -5.67 20.77 25.00
CA ASP A 387 -5.28 21.61 26.13
C ASP A 387 -6.22 21.45 27.33
N LEU A 388 -7.53 21.37 27.09
CA LEU A 388 -8.50 21.13 28.15
C LEU A 388 -8.33 19.73 28.77
N ILE A 389 -8.10 18.69 27.95
CA ILE A 389 -7.80 17.33 28.43
C ILE A 389 -6.53 17.33 29.29
N LEU A 390 -5.51 18.06 28.87
CA LEU A 390 -4.26 18.25 29.60
C LEU A 390 -4.51 18.94 30.95
N GLN A 391 -5.25 20.06 30.95
CA GLN A 391 -5.60 20.83 32.16
C GLN A 391 -6.42 19.99 33.16
N LYS A 392 -7.27 19.09 32.67
CA LYS A 392 -8.10 18.20 33.51
C LYS A 392 -7.31 17.05 34.14
N GLY A 393 -6.01 16.93 33.84
CA GLY A 393 -5.09 15.98 34.48
C GLY A 393 -5.19 14.55 33.94
N ILE A 394 -5.87 14.32 32.82
CA ILE A 394 -6.02 12.98 32.23
C ILE A 394 -4.66 12.45 31.75
N THR A 395 -3.92 13.27 31.02
CA THR A 395 -2.55 12.93 30.56
C THR A 395 -1.62 12.66 31.75
N GLN A 396 -1.71 13.47 32.81
CA GLN A 396 -0.91 13.28 34.01
C GLN A 396 -1.25 11.96 34.72
N SER A 397 -2.54 11.62 34.87
CA SER A 397 -2.99 10.34 35.44
C SER A 397 -2.39 9.13 34.70
N ALA A 398 -2.35 9.19 33.36
CA ALA A 398 -1.75 8.14 32.53
C ALA A 398 -0.24 8.01 32.75
N LEU A 399 0.47 9.14 32.86
CA LEU A 399 1.92 9.16 33.13
C LEU A 399 2.24 8.69 34.55
N ASP A 400 1.44 9.07 35.55
CA ASP A 400 1.59 8.66 36.94
C ASP A 400 1.37 7.15 37.10
N TYR A 401 0.37 6.58 36.41
CA TYR A 401 0.16 5.13 36.36
C TYR A 401 1.39 4.41 35.78
N MET A 402 1.93 4.88 34.64
CA MET A 402 3.13 4.29 34.04
C MET A 402 4.32 4.37 35.00
N LYS A 403 4.54 5.53 35.64
CA LYS A 403 5.62 5.74 36.60
C LYS A 403 5.50 4.84 37.84
N LYS A 404 4.27 4.56 38.29
CA LYS A 404 3.99 3.72 39.46
C LYS A 404 4.22 2.23 39.20
N HIS A 405 3.86 1.74 38.01
CA HIS A 405 3.79 0.30 37.75
C HIS A 405 4.90 -0.26 36.86
N ILE A 406 5.63 0.58 36.10
CA ILE A 406 6.74 0.11 35.26
C ILE A 406 7.84 -0.49 36.15
N PRO A 407 8.26 -1.75 35.91
CA PRO A 407 9.30 -2.38 36.71
C PRO A 407 10.68 -1.72 36.55
N ASN A 408 11.44 -1.64 37.66
CA ASN A 408 12.84 -1.20 37.64
C ASN A 408 13.84 -2.30 37.24
N ALA A 409 13.36 -3.51 36.92
CA ALA A 409 14.21 -4.64 36.57
C ALA A 409 14.88 -4.43 35.20
N LYS A 410 16.21 -4.60 35.14
CA LYS A 410 17.00 -4.49 33.89
C LYS A 410 16.72 -5.62 32.90
N ASN A 411 16.31 -6.79 33.38
CA ASN A 411 15.95 -7.91 32.53
C ASN A 411 14.46 -7.80 32.17
N LEU A 412 14.18 -7.54 30.89
CA LEU A 412 12.82 -7.40 30.34
C LEU A 412 12.05 -8.73 30.34
N ASP A 413 12.73 -9.87 30.45
CA ASP A 413 12.11 -11.21 30.48
C ASP A 413 11.66 -11.66 31.88
N ALA A 414 11.89 -10.85 32.91
CA ALA A 414 11.53 -11.19 34.28
C ALA A 414 10.00 -11.30 34.46
N ASP A 415 9.53 -12.19 35.34
CA ASP A 415 8.10 -12.39 35.62
C ASP A 415 7.38 -11.10 36.07
N VAL A 416 8.13 -10.16 36.66
CA VAL A 416 7.63 -8.83 37.05
C VAL A 416 7.20 -8.01 35.83
N TRP A 417 7.92 -8.11 34.71
CA TRP A 417 7.55 -7.49 33.45
C TRP A 417 6.33 -8.15 32.84
N LYS A 418 6.26 -9.49 32.81
CA LYS A 418 5.07 -10.22 32.33
C LYS A 418 3.79 -9.79 33.06
N LYS A 419 3.86 -9.67 34.40
CA LYS A 419 2.74 -9.19 35.23
C LYS A 419 2.33 -7.74 34.94
N PHE A 420 3.28 -6.88 34.60
CA PHE A 420 2.99 -5.50 34.20
C PHE A 420 2.36 -5.43 32.81
N LEU A 421 2.90 -6.16 31.84
CA LEU A 421 2.44 -6.16 30.45
C LEU A 421 1.03 -6.74 30.31
N SER A 422 0.62 -7.63 31.23
CA SER A 422 -0.72 -8.21 31.28
C SER A 422 -1.76 -7.29 31.95
N ARG A 423 -1.43 -6.05 32.31
CA ARG A 423 -2.37 -5.12 32.96
C ARG A 423 -3.40 -4.58 31.96
N PRO A 424 -4.71 -4.74 32.19
CA PRO A 424 -5.76 -4.34 31.23
C PRO A 424 -5.76 -2.86 30.82
N ALA A 425 -5.35 -1.94 31.69
CA ALA A 425 -5.34 -0.50 31.38
C ALA A 425 -4.19 -0.08 30.44
N LEU A 426 -3.09 -0.83 30.39
CA LEU A 426 -1.86 -0.43 29.71
C LEU A 426 -2.04 -0.17 28.19
N PRO A 427 -2.72 -1.05 27.41
CA PRO A 427 -2.96 -0.78 26.00
C PRO A 427 -3.74 0.52 25.76
N PHE A 428 -4.73 0.82 26.61
CA PHE A 428 -5.55 2.03 26.49
C PHE A 428 -4.76 3.28 26.83
N ILE A 429 -3.86 3.22 27.82
CA ILE A 429 -2.97 4.33 28.17
C ILE A 429 -2.08 4.70 26.99
N LEU A 430 -1.44 3.72 26.36
CA LEU A 430 -0.54 3.98 25.23
C LEU A 430 -1.30 4.56 24.02
N ARG A 431 -2.49 4.01 23.72
CA ARG A 431 -3.37 4.52 22.64
C ARG A 431 -3.87 5.93 22.92
N LEU A 432 -4.29 6.21 24.15
CA LEU A 432 -4.77 7.52 24.58
C LEU A 432 -3.66 8.56 24.52
N LEU A 433 -2.50 8.27 25.10
CA LEU A 433 -1.34 9.17 25.07
C LEU A 433 -0.90 9.44 23.63
N ARG A 434 -0.94 8.44 22.75
CA ARG A 434 -0.61 8.62 21.32
C ARG A 434 -1.56 9.62 20.67
N GLY A 435 -2.89 9.42 20.78
CA GLY A 435 -3.87 10.32 20.19
C GLY A 435 -3.76 11.76 20.69
N LEU A 436 -3.48 11.93 21.99
CA LEU A 436 -3.29 13.25 22.59
C LEU A 436 -1.95 13.90 22.24
N ALA A 437 -0.92 13.11 21.92
CA ALA A 437 0.42 13.59 21.57
C ALA A 437 0.54 13.95 20.09
N THR A 438 -0.14 13.24 19.17
CA THR A 438 -0.08 13.53 17.74
C THR A 438 -0.41 14.99 17.46
N GLN A 439 0.52 15.71 16.84
CA GLN A 439 0.40 17.11 16.42
C GLN A 439 0.01 18.07 17.55
N HIS A 440 0.45 17.81 18.79
CA HIS A 440 0.16 18.65 19.96
C HIS A 440 1.39 18.89 20.85
N PRO A 441 2.12 20.00 20.64
CA PRO A 441 3.38 20.30 21.35
C PRO A 441 3.29 20.28 22.89
N PRO A 442 2.25 20.84 23.55
CA PRO A 442 2.16 20.81 25.02
C PRO A 442 2.10 19.39 25.59
N THR A 443 1.34 18.49 24.96
CA THR A 443 1.27 17.08 25.37
C THR A 443 2.60 16.38 25.10
N GLN A 444 3.20 16.61 23.93
CA GLN A 444 4.50 16.02 23.57
C GLN A 444 5.58 16.37 24.59
N MET A 445 5.63 17.63 25.01
CA MET A 445 6.57 18.11 26.02
C MET A 445 6.34 17.51 27.41
N LEU A 446 5.07 17.42 27.85
CA LEU A 446 4.76 16.80 29.13
C LEU A 446 5.23 15.34 29.17
N ILE A 447 4.92 14.55 28.12
CA ILE A 447 5.34 13.15 28.03
C ILE A 447 6.88 13.06 27.90
N GLY A 448 7.47 13.95 27.11
CA GLY A 448 8.90 14.03 26.82
C GLY A 448 9.79 14.46 27.99
N THR A 449 9.21 14.89 29.12
CA THR A 449 9.97 15.31 30.30
C THR A 449 10.64 14.12 30.97
N ASP A 450 9.87 13.11 31.38
CA ASP A 450 10.35 11.99 32.21
C ASP A 450 9.97 10.58 31.70
N SER A 451 9.16 10.47 30.63
CA SER A 451 8.60 9.16 30.23
C SER A 451 9.33 8.49 29.07
N ILE A 452 10.23 9.18 28.37
CA ILE A 452 10.91 8.66 27.16
C ILE A 452 11.69 7.37 27.44
N THR A 453 12.49 7.32 28.51
CA THR A 453 13.24 6.11 28.86
C THR A 453 12.32 4.93 29.17
N ASN A 454 11.17 5.19 29.79
CA ASN A 454 10.20 4.16 30.14
C ASN A 454 9.44 3.65 28.92
N LEU A 455 9.04 4.54 28.01
CA LEU A 455 8.42 4.19 26.73
C LEU A 455 9.39 3.42 25.82
N HIS A 456 10.67 3.83 25.78
CA HIS A 456 11.70 3.12 25.02
C HIS A 456 12.03 1.73 25.57
N LYS A 457 11.82 1.49 26.88
CA LYS A 457 11.88 0.13 27.42
C LYS A 457 10.71 -0.71 26.90
N LEU A 458 9.49 -0.16 26.90
CA LEU A 458 8.30 -0.84 26.42
C LEU A 458 8.39 -1.19 24.93
N GLU A 459 8.94 -0.28 24.11
CA GLU A 459 9.24 -0.50 22.68
C GLU A 459 10.07 -1.77 22.44
N GLN A 460 10.95 -2.14 23.38
CA GLN A 460 11.84 -3.30 23.24
C GLN A 460 11.21 -4.62 23.70
N VAL A 461 9.98 -4.60 24.21
CA VAL A 461 9.33 -5.77 24.77
C VAL A 461 8.46 -6.45 23.70
N SER A 462 8.64 -7.76 23.56
CA SER A 462 7.70 -8.62 22.84
C SER A 462 6.55 -9.02 23.78
N SER A 463 5.31 -8.76 23.38
CA SER A 463 4.11 -9.10 24.16
C SER A 463 2.97 -9.51 23.23
N ASP A 464 2.15 -10.47 23.65
CA ASP A 464 0.99 -10.95 22.88
C ASP A 464 -0.04 -9.83 22.56
N GLU A 465 -0.16 -8.82 23.42
CA GLU A 465 -1.06 -7.66 23.26
C GLU A 465 -0.45 -6.50 22.43
N GLY A 466 0.71 -6.70 21.81
CA GLY A 466 1.34 -5.69 20.94
C GLY A 466 1.81 -4.40 21.66
N ILE A 467 2.10 -4.46 22.97
CA ILE A 467 2.53 -3.33 23.79
C ILE A 467 3.77 -2.62 23.20
N GLY A 468 4.74 -3.39 22.69
CA GLY A 468 5.94 -2.84 22.04
C GLY A 468 5.59 -1.93 20.86
N THR A 469 4.71 -2.38 19.98
CA THR A 469 4.22 -1.60 18.83
C THR A 469 3.39 -0.39 19.27
N LEU A 470 2.58 -0.50 20.33
CA LEU A 470 1.84 0.65 20.88
C LEU A 470 2.78 1.72 21.45
N ALA A 471 3.84 1.30 22.15
CA ALA A 471 4.86 2.20 22.68
C ALA A 471 5.70 2.86 21.57
N GLU A 472 6.07 2.10 20.53
CA GLU A 472 6.73 2.62 19.34
C GLU A 472 5.86 3.69 18.65
N ASN A 473 4.59 3.39 18.39
CA ASN A 473 3.66 4.33 17.78
C ASN A 473 3.49 5.63 18.58
N LEU A 474 3.52 5.56 19.91
CA LEU A 474 3.53 6.73 20.77
C LEU A 474 4.86 7.49 20.66
N LEU A 475 6.00 6.81 20.68
CA LEU A 475 7.31 7.45 20.48
C LEU A 475 7.38 8.17 19.14
N GLU A 476 6.90 7.57 18.05
CA GLU A 476 6.86 8.23 16.74
C GLU A 476 5.98 9.49 16.73
N ALA A 477 4.81 9.46 17.39
CA ALA A 477 3.97 10.66 17.55
C ALA A 477 4.66 11.78 18.37
N LEU A 478 5.60 11.44 19.26
CA LEU A 478 6.39 12.40 20.04
C LEU A 478 7.56 13.00 19.26
N ARG A 479 8.02 12.34 18.18
CA ARG A 479 9.16 12.81 17.36
C ARG A 479 8.89 14.08 16.58
N GLU A 480 7.63 14.43 16.39
CA GLU A 480 7.23 15.71 15.78
C GLU A 480 7.74 16.92 16.59
N HIS A 481 7.98 16.76 17.90
CA HIS A 481 8.61 17.80 18.74
C HIS A 481 10.14 17.66 18.76
N ALA A 482 10.85 18.69 18.28
CA ALA A 482 12.31 18.67 18.12
C ALA A 482 13.09 18.26 19.38
N GLU A 483 12.80 18.87 20.54
CA GLU A 483 13.51 18.54 21.79
C GLU A 483 13.24 17.12 22.29
N VAL A 484 12.02 16.62 22.07
CA VAL A 484 11.64 15.28 22.51
C VAL A 484 12.25 14.24 21.58
N ASN A 485 12.29 14.51 20.28
CA ASN A 485 12.97 13.68 19.29
C ASN A 485 14.46 13.47 19.65
N LEU A 486 15.18 14.52 20.05
CA LEU A 486 16.57 14.40 20.49
C LEU A 486 16.73 13.46 21.69
N LYS A 487 15.81 13.49 22.66
CA LYS A 487 15.81 12.58 23.82
C LYS A 487 15.51 11.13 23.40
N ILE A 488 14.60 10.93 22.45
CA ILE A 488 14.26 9.60 21.90
C ILE A 488 15.48 9.02 21.17
N ASP A 489 16.13 9.80 20.31
CA ASP A 489 17.34 9.39 19.60
C ASP A 489 18.50 9.11 20.55
N ALA A 490 18.65 9.89 21.61
CA ALA A 490 19.63 9.61 22.67
C ALA A 490 19.36 8.26 23.35
N ALA A 491 18.12 7.98 23.75
CA ALA A 491 17.74 6.71 24.38
C ALA A 491 17.96 5.50 23.44
N ARG A 492 17.53 5.62 22.17
CA ARG A 492 17.74 4.57 21.14
C ARG A 492 19.23 4.37 20.82
N ARG A 493 20.07 5.42 20.85
CA ARG A 493 21.53 5.31 20.67
C ARG A 493 22.20 4.65 21.87
N GLU A 494 21.81 5.00 23.09
CA GLU A 494 22.35 4.39 24.33
C GLU A 494 22.07 2.88 24.36
N THR A 495 20.83 2.47 24.04
CA THR A 495 20.47 1.04 23.92
C THR A 495 21.31 0.31 22.87
N ARG A 496 21.55 0.92 21.70
CA ARG A 496 22.40 0.35 20.65
C ARG A 496 23.85 0.18 21.12
N ALA A 497 24.41 1.19 21.78
CA ALA A 497 25.76 1.15 22.33
C ALA A 497 25.89 0.07 23.43
N GLU A 498 24.89 -0.05 24.31
CA GLU A 498 24.89 -1.03 25.39
C GLU A 498 24.72 -2.47 24.87
N LYS A 499 23.83 -2.71 23.90
CA LYS A 499 23.72 -4.02 23.22
C LYS A 499 25.03 -4.41 22.54
N LYS A 500 25.71 -3.45 21.89
CA LYS A 500 27.05 -3.65 21.31
C LYS A 500 28.10 -4.00 22.38
N ARG A 501 28.09 -3.30 23.52
CA ARG A 501 28.99 -3.57 24.66
C ARG A 501 28.75 -4.94 25.27
N MET A 502 27.49 -5.33 25.50
CA MET A 502 27.13 -6.65 26.02
C MET A 502 27.52 -7.76 25.04
N ALA A 503 27.27 -7.58 23.74
CA ALA A 503 27.71 -8.54 22.71
C ALA A 503 29.24 -8.69 22.71
N MET A 504 30.00 -7.59 22.83
CA MET A 504 31.46 -7.62 22.95
C MET A 504 31.93 -8.30 24.24
N ALA A 505 31.27 -8.06 25.38
CA ALA A 505 31.60 -8.69 26.65
C ALA A 505 31.27 -10.19 26.67
N MET A 506 30.14 -10.61 26.06
CA MET A 506 29.79 -12.01 25.86
C MET A 506 30.80 -12.69 24.93
N ARG A 507 31.21 -12.02 23.85
CA ARG A 507 32.28 -12.48 22.95
C ARG A 507 33.61 -12.62 23.69
N GLN A 508 34.00 -11.66 24.51
CA GLN A 508 35.25 -11.71 25.29
C GLN A 508 35.22 -12.79 26.39
N LYS A 509 34.07 -12.98 27.05
CA LYS A 509 33.87 -14.05 28.03
C LYS A 509 33.85 -15.43 27.38
N ALA A 510 33.24 -15.57 26.20
CA ALA A 510 33.32 -16.78 25.39
C ALA A 510 34.77 -17.07 24.98
N LEU A 511 35.49 -16.07 24.45
CA LEU A 511 36.91 -16.18 24.06
C LEU A 511 37.84 -16.55 25.24
N GLY A 512 37.57 -16.02 26.44
CA GLY A 512 38.31 -16.35 27.66
C GLY A 512 38.02 -17.76 28.20
N THR A 513 36.79 -18.24 28.04
CA THR A 513 36.41 -19.63 28.38
C THR A 513 37.02 -20.64 27.40
N LEU A 514 37.32 -20.20 26.17
CA LEU A 514 37.97 -20.96 25.09
C LEU A 514 39.52 -20.87 25.12
N GLY A 515 40.11 -20.29 26.18
CA GLY A 515 41.56 -20.33 26.40
C GLY A 515 42.41 -19.46 25.45
N MET A 516 41.82 -18.46 24.79
CA MET A 516 42.54 -17.58 23.87
C MET A 516 42.76 -16.18 24.46
N THR A 517 44.01 -15.69 24.42
CA THR A 517 44.36 -14.32 24.85
C THR A 517 44.69 -13.41 23.67
N THR A 518 44.23 -12.16 23.73
CA THR A 518 44.59 -11.08 22.78
C THR A 518 45.89 -10.40 23.19
N ASN A 519 46.80 -10.16 22.24
CA ASN A 519 47.95 -9.29 22.46
C ASN A 519 47.55 -7.78 22.40
N GLU A 520 48.49 -6.88 22.70
CA GLU A 520 48.28 -5.42 22.75
C GLU A 520 47.83 -4.77 21.43
N LYS A 521 47.79 -5.52 20.32
CA LYS A 521 47.25 -5.09 19.01
C LYS A 521 45.88 -5.71 18.69
N GLY A 522 45.23 -6.37 19.65
CA GLY A 522 43.91 -6.97 19.49
C GLY A 522 43.90 -8.29 18.70
N GLN A 523 45.06 -8.89 18.43
CA GLN A 523 45.16 -10.17 17.70
C GLN A 523 45.23 -11.35 18.68
N VAL A 524 44.44 -12.38 18.42
CA VAL A 524 44.31 -13.58 19.26
C VAL A 524 45.38 -14.61 18.87
N VAL A 525 46.15 -15.12 19.84
CA VAL A 525 47.14 -16.19 19.62
C VAL A 525 46.86 -17.36 20.56
N THR A 526 46.78 -18.57 20.00
CA THR A 526 46.49 -19.81 20.73
C THR A 526 47.75 -20.58 21.09
N LYS A 527 47.81 -21.09 22.34
CA LYS A 527 48.69 -22.19 22.72
C LYS A 527 47.84 -23.42 23.01
N THR A 528 48.31 -24.55 22.47
CA THR A 528 47.91 -25.96 22.72
C THR A 528 46.94 -26.58 21.69
N SER A 529 47.40 -27.69 21.08
CA SER A 529 46.89 -28.30 19.83
C SER A 529 45.96 -29.50 20.03
N LEU A 530 45.13 -29.52 21.08
CA LEU A 530 44.22 -30.65 21.36
C LEU A 530 42.73 -30.29 21.37
N LEU A 531 42.38 -29.00 21.23
CA LEU A 531 41.00 -28.51 21.08
C LEU A 531 40.55 -28.34 19.62
N LYS A 532 41.47 -28.47 18.66
CA LYS A 532 41.17 -28.37 17.21
C LYS A 532 40.32 -29.51 16.64
N GLN A 533 40.04 -30.56 17.41
CA GLN A 533 39.24 -31.71 16.95
C GLN A 533 37.81 -31.75 17.51
N MET A 534 37.43 -30.83 18.42
CA MET A 534 36.06 -30.79 18.97
C MET A 534 35.33 -29.46 18.75
N GLU A 535 36.02 -28.42 18.26
CA GLU A 535 35.40 -27.17 17.76
C GLU A 535 35.04 -27.22 16.25
N GLU A 536 35.32 -28.35 15.58
CA GLU A 536 34.82 -28.64 14.22
C GLU A 536 33.42 -29.27 14.24
N LEU A 537 32.49 -28.76 15.07
CA LEU A 537 31.07 -28.79 14.73
C LEU A 537 30.80 -27.59 13.83
N ILE A 538 31.24 -27.80 12.59
CA ILE A 538 31.35 -26.91 11.44
C ILE A 538 30.28 -25.81 11.41
N GLU A 539 30.65 -24.57 11.78
CA GLU A 539 30.02 -23.40 11.16
C GLU A 539 30.38 -23.42 9.68
N GLU A 540 29.36 -23.43 8.84
CA GLU A 540 29.52 -23.41 7.41
C GLU A 540 29.61 -21.96 6.92
N PRO A 541 30.75 -21.55 6.31
CA PRO A 541 30.88 -20.20 5.76
C PRO A 541 30.01 -20.06 4.50
N GLY A 542 29.32 -18.92 4.36
CA GLY A 542 28.49 -18.60 3.20
C GLY A 542 26.99 -18.74 3.44
N LEU A 543 26.23 -18.92 2.36
CA LEU A 543 24.77 -19.02 2.44
C LEU A 543 24.34 -20.38 3.03
N THR A 544 23.50 -20.33 4.07
CA THR A 544 22.98 -21.54 4.76
C THR A 544 21.47 -21.56 4.79
N CYS A 545 20.88 -22.75 4.65
CA CYS A 545 19.44 -22.93 4.69
C CYS A 545 18.87 -22.66 6.11
N CYS A 546 17.81 -21.86 6.20
CA CYS A 546 17.17 -21.52 7.48
C CYS A 546 16.51 -22.72 8.19
N ILE A 547 16.23 -23.80 7.47
CA ILE A 547 15.60 -25.02 7.99
C ILE A 547 16.65 -26.02 8.49
N CYS A 548 17.55 -26.49 7.61
CA CYS A 548 18.52 -27.54 7.98
C CYS A 548 19.86 -27.00 8.46
N ARG A 549 20.11 -25.69 8.36
CA ARG A 549 21.37 -25.02 8.73
C ARG A 549 22.60 -25.50 7.96
N GLU A 550 22.38 -26.13 6.81
CA GLU A 550 23.41 -26.56 5.86
C GLU A 550 23.34 -25.69 4.59
N GLY A 551 24.46 -25.52 3.90
CA GLY A 551 24.68 -24.78 2.65
C GLY A 551 25.53 -25.61 1.68
N TYR A 552 26.35 -24.97 0.84
CA TYR A 552 27.09 -25.66 -0.23
C TYR A 552 28.27 -26.54 0.21
N LYS A 553 28.80 -26.38 1.43
CA LYS A 553 29.84 -27.28 1.97
C LYS A 553 29.28 -28.66 2.27
N PHE A 554 28.07 -28.74 2.81
CA PHE A 554 27.42 -30.03 3.12
C PHE A 554 26.47 -30.52 2.04
N GLN A 555 25.83 -29.60 1.32
CA GLN A 555 24.88 -29.87 0.24
C GLN A 555 25.34 -29.20 -1.08
N PRO A 556 26.53 -29.55 -1.62
CA PRO A 556 27.15 -28.84 -2.76
C PRO A 556 26.32 -28.83 -4.03
N THR A 557 25.46 -29.83 -4.22
CA THR A 557 24.65 -30.01 -5.44
C THR A 557 23.22 -29.48 -5.31
N LYS A 558 22.76 -29.11 -4.10
CA LYS A 558 21.38 -28.65 -3.89
C LYS A 558 21.23 -27.18 -4.24
N VAL A 559 20.11 -26.83 -4.86
CA VAL A 559 19.79 -25.44 -5.17
C VAL A 559 19.29 -24.74 -3.90
N LEU A 560 19.97 -23.66 -3.52
CA LEU A 560 19.46 -22.70 -2.53
C LEU A 560 18.52 -21.71 -3.21
N GLY A 561 17.57 -21.18 -2.45
CA GLY A 561 16.65 -20.15 -2.87
C GLY A 561 16.56 -19.05 -1.83
N ILE A 562 16.42 -17.81 -2.28
CA ILE A 562 16.19 -16.62 -1.46
C ILE A 562 14.69 -16.37 -1.46
N TYR A 563 14.06 -16.28 -0.28
CA TYR A 563 12.66 -15.90 -0.21
C TYR A 563 12.47 -14.47 -0.71
N THR A 564 11.58 -14.28 -1.68
CA THR A 564 11.30 -12.98 -2.27
C THR A 564 9.83 -12.62 -2.13
N PHE A 565 9.55 -11.33 -2.09
CA PHE A 565 8.21 -10.78 -2.27
C PHE A 565 8.23 -9.84 -3.46
N THR A 566 7.44 -10.16 -4.46
CA THR A 566 7.37 -9.43 -5.72
C THR A 566 5.97 -8.91 -5.94
N LYS A 567 5.86 -7.67 -6.42
CA LYS A 567 4.57 -7.05 -6.76
C LYS A 567 4.61 -6.38 -8.12
N ARG A 568 3.45 -6.28 -8.75
CA ARG A 568 3.26 -5.55 -10.01
C ARG A 568 3.40 -4.05 -9.79
N VAL A 569 4.18 -3.37 -10.63
CA VAL A 569 4.38 -1.92 -10.60
C VAL A 569 4.59 -1.35 -12.01
N ALA A 570 4.37 -0.05 -12.18
CA ALA A 570 4.77 0.66 -13.38
C ALA A 570 6.31 0.69 -13.50
N LEU A 571 6.83 0.48 -14.71
CA LEU A 571 8.27 0.49 -14.96
C LEU A 571 8.87 1.89 -14.93
N GLU A 572 8.12 2.89 -15.38
CA GLU A 572 8.54 4.29 -15.39
C GLU A 572 7.31 5.19 -15.17
N ASP A 573 7.35 5.99 -14.11
CA ASP A 573 6.22 6.83 -13.74
C ASP A 573 6.03 8.04 -14.65
N PHE A 574 7.11 8.45 -15.31
CA PHE A 574 7.13 9.57 -16.25
C PHE A 574 7.00 9.10 -17.71
N GLU A 575 6.57 7.87 -18.00
CA GLU A 575 6.38 7.42 -19.39
C GLU A 575 5.38 8.31 -20.14
N ASN A 576 5.71 8.73 -21.36
CA ASN A 576 4.84 9.55 -22.22
C ASN A 576 3.67 8.76 -22.85
N LYS A 577 3.13 7.77 -22.15
CA LYS A 577 1.98 6.98 -22.60
C LYS A 577 0.91 6.99 -21.52
N PRO A 578 -0.38 7.12 -21.89
CA PRO A 578 -1.47 7.10 -20.92
C PRO A 578 -1.52 5.79 -20.14
N ARG A 579 -1.24 4.66 -20.80
CA ARG A 579 -1.09 3.36 -20.15
C ARG A 579 0.39 3.04 -19.95
N LYS A 580 0.88 3.20 -18.71
CA LYS A 580 2.27 2.89 -18.35
C LYS A 580 2.57 1.40 -18.50
N GLN A 581 3.74 1.09 -19.04
CA GLN A 581 4.24 -0.28 -19.12
C GLN A 581 4.41 -0.86 -17.72
N GLN A 582 3.84 -2.05 -17.53
CA GLN A 582 3.84 -2.74 -16.25
C GLN A 582 5.00 -3.72 -16.19
N GLY A 583 5.65 -3.82 -15.05
CA GLY A 583 6.64 -4.86 -14.72
C GLY A 583 6.45 -5.29 -13.28
N TYR A 584 7.55 -5.47 -12.56
CA TYR A 584 7.53 -5.89 -11.17
C TYR A 584 8.69 -5.32 -10.36
N SER A 585 8.48 -5.27 -9.04
CA SER A 585 9.50 -4.90 -8.06
C SER A 585 9.57 -5.96 -6.96
N THR A 586 10.79 -6.41 -6.68
CA THR A 586 11.09 -7.48 -5.74
C THR A 586 11.84 -6.95 -4.52
N VAL A 587 11.43 -7.38 -3.34
CA VAL A 587 12.13 -7.17 -2.06
C VAL A 587 12.30 -8.49 -1.32
N SER A 588 13.18 -8.51 -0.31
CA SER A 588 13.46 -9.73 0.45
C SER A 588 13.85 -9.44 1.91
N HIS A 589 13.55 -10.39 2.80
CA HIS A 589 14.16 -10.49 4.13
C HIS A 589 15.57 -11.11 4.09
N PHE A 590 15.96 -11.65 2.94
CA PHE A 590 17.21 -12.35 2.67
C PHE A 590 17.39 -13.64 3.48
N ASN A 591 16.30 -14.37 3.74
CA ASN A 591 16.38 -15.73 4.26
C ASN A 591 16.60 -16.72 3.13
N ILE A 592 17.56 -17.60 3.33
CA ILE A 592 17.97 -18.63 2.38
C ILE A 592 17.36 -19.97 2.77
N VAL A 593 16.93 -20.76 1.80
CA VAL A 593 16.40 -22.11 2.02
C VAL A 593 16.79 -23.04 0.88
N HIS A 594 17.04 -24.32 1.12
CA HIS A 594 17.09 -25.28 0.02
C HIS A 594 15.69 -25.44 -0.59
N TYR A 595 15.58 -25.52 -1.92
CA TYR A 595 14.30 -25.80 -2.58
C TYR A 595 13.64 -27.08 -2.01
N ASP A 596 14.43 -28.13 -1.80
CA ASP A 596 13.93 -29.38 -1.22
C ASP A 596 13.39 -29.21 0.20
N CYS A 597 14.07 -28.43 1.04
CA CYS A 597 13.63 -28.17 2.41
C CYS A 597 12.35 -27.33 2.44
N HIS A 598 12.22 -26.35 1.54
CA HIS A 598 11.01 -25.57 1.38
C HIS A 598 9.82 -26.48 0.95
N LEU A 599 10.01 -27.31 -0.08
CA LEU A 599 8.95 -28.22 -0.55
C LEU A 599 8.54 -29.24 0.51
N ALA A 600 9.50 -29.76 1.28
CA ALA A 600 9.21 -30.64 2.40
C ALA A 600 8.39 -29.92 3.49
N ALA A 601 8.77 -28.69 3.84
CA ALA A 601 8.05 -27.89 4.84
C ALA A 601 6.61 -27.56 4.39
N VAL A 602 6.41 -27.17 3.13
CA VAL A 602 5.08 -26.88 2.56
C VAL A 602 4.19 -28.13 2.57
N ARG A 603 4.73 -29.30 2.15
CA ARG A 603 3.99 -30.58 2.18
C ARG A 603 3.55 -30.99 3.59
N LEU A 604 4.33 -30.66 4.61
CA LEU A 604 4.02 -30.98 6.01
C LEU A 604 2.90 -30.09 6.58
N ALA A 605 2.69 -28.89 6.04
CA ALA A 605 1.76 -27.89 6.58
C ALA A 605 0.27 -28.13 6.28
N ARG A 606 -0.08 -29.18 5.50
CA ARG A 606 -1.44 -29.71 5.20
C ARG A 606 -2.60 -28.69 5.34
N GLY A 607 -3.02 -28.10 4.22
CA GLY A 607 -4.24 -27.27 4.13
C GLY A 607 -4.05 -25.77 4.32
N ARG A 608 -2.80 -25.29 4.40
CA ARG A 608 -2.44 -23.86 4.32
C ARG A 608 -1.88 -23.53 2.94
N GLU A 609 -2.03 -22.28 2.51
CA GLU A 609 -1.38 -21.78 1.29
C GLU A 609 0.15 -21.90 1.40
N GLU A 610 0.84 -22.19 0.28
CA GLU A 610 2.30 -22.39 0.21
C GLU A 610 3.04 -21.22 0.87
N TRP A 611 2.63 -20.00 0.53
CA TRP A 611 3.27 -18.75 0.93
C TRP A 611 2.95 -18.33 2.37
N GLU A 612 1.77 -18.65 2.90
CA GLU A 612 1.45 -18.50 4.32
C GLU A 612 2.34 -19.41 5.18
N SER A 613 2.60 -20.62 4.70
CA SER A 613 3.48 -21.58 5.40
C SER A 613 4.94 -21.17 5.29
N ALA A 614 5.36 -20.64 4.13
CA ALA A 614 6.71 -20.17 3.89
C ALA A 614 7.06 -18.94 4.76
N ALA A 615 6.10 -18.05 5.04
CA ALA A 615 6.31 -16.88 5.88
C ALA A 615 6.88 -17.23 7.27
N LEU A 616 6.49 -18.36 7.86
CA LEU A 616 7.03 -18.84 9.14
C LEU A 616 8.54 -19.14 9.08
N GLN A 617 9.02 -19.66 7.94
CA GLN A 617 10.44 -19.94 7.70
C GLN A 617 11.19 -18.69 7.23
N ASN A 618 10.45 -17.70 6.74
CA ASN A 618 10.95 -16.39 6.33
C ASN A 618 10.85 -15.33 7.46
N ALA A 619 11.05 -15.75 8.72
CA ALA A 619 11.00 -14.88 9.90
C ALA A 619 9.71 -14.05 10.03
N ASN A 620 8.56 -14.66 9.74
CA ASN A 620 7.22 -14.04 9.69
C ASN A 620 7.12 -12.87 8.69
N THR A 621 8.03 -12.79 7.72
CA THR A 621 7.96 -11.83 6.63
C THR A 621 7.23 -12.45 5.44
N LYS A 622 6.30 -11.72 4.83
CA LYS A 622 5.57 -12.20 3.63
C LYS A 622 6.55 -12.49 2.49
N CYS A 623 6.29 -13.56 1.75
CA CYS A 623 7.01 -13.96 0.55
C CYS A 623 6.03 -14.62 -0.40
N ASN A 624 6.22 -14.43 -1.70
CA ASN A 624 5.41 -15.03 -2.77
C ASN A 624 6.29 -15.57 -3.91
N GLY A 625 7.58 -15.71 -3.66
CA GLY A 625 8.54 -16.25 -4.60
C GLY A 625 9.78 -16.80 -3.90
N LEU A 626 10.51 -17.60 -4.64
CA LEU A 626 11.79 -18.18 -4.24
C LEU A 626 12.77 -17.99 -5.40
N LEU A 627 13.75 -17.10 -5.25
CA LEU A 627 14.77 -16.78 -6.26
C LEU A 627 15.94 -17.78 -6.13
N PRO A 628 16.27 -18.58 -7.15
CA PRO A 628 17.32 -19.58 -7.04
C PRO A 628 18.72 -18.97 -7.03
N VAL A 629 19.61 -19.59 -6.27
CA VAL A 629 21.05 -19.29 -6.24
C VAL A 629 21.80 -20.42 -6.94
N TRP A 630 22.56 -20.07 -7.98
CA TRP A 630 23.42 -21.02 -8.68
C TRP A 630 24.76 -21.15 -7.97
N GLY A 631 24.96 -22.26 -7.26
CA GLY A 631 26.20 -22.55 -6.56
C GLY A 631 27.30 -23.18 -7.43
N PRO A 632 28.52 -23.35 -6.90
CA PRO A 632 29.68 -23.87 -7.63
C PRO A 632 29.46 -25.28 -8.20
N HIS A 633 28.84 -26.16 -7.41
CA HIS A 633 28.66 -27.58 -7.72
C HIS A 633 27.19 -27.94 -8.02
N VAL A 634 26.32 -26.94 -8.08
CA VAL A 634 24.92 -27.10 -8.47
C VAL A 634 24.85 -27.36 -9.98
N PRO A 635 24.25 -28.48 -10.41
CA PRO A 635 24.05 -28.76 -11.84
C PRO A 635 23.22 -27.66 -12.50
N GLU A 636 23.63 -27.22 -13.69
CA GLU A 636 22.89 -26.18 -14.44
C GLU A 636 21.42 -26.56 -14.67
N SER A 637 21.13 -27.83 -14.98
CA SER A 637 19.76 -28.32 -15.16
C SER A 637 18.90 -28.15 -13.92
N ALA A 638 19.46 -28.35 -12.72
CA ALA A 638 18.76 -28.16 -11.46
C ALA A 638 18.47 -26.67 -11.21
N PHE A 639 19.46 -25.81 -11.44
CA PHE A 639 19.29 -24.35 -11.35
C PHE A 639 18.24 -23.84 -12.35
N ALA A 640 18.34 -24.23 -13.62
CA ALA A 640 17.40 -23.83 -14.68
C ALA A 640 15.96 -24.28 -14.39
N THR A 641 15.77 -25.46 -13.81
CA THR A 641 14.45 -25.94 -13.36
C THR A 641 13.89 -25.07 -12.24
N CYS A 642 14.72 -24.70 -11.26
CA CYS A 642 14.30 -23.81 -10.17
C CYS A 642 14.04 -22.38 -10.65
N LEU A 643 14.78 -21.90 -11.65
CA LEU A 643 14.57 -20.59 -12.27
C LEU A 643 13.27 -20.55 -13.08
N ALA A 644 12.95 -21.62 -13.82
CA ALA A 644 11.67 -21.74 -14.50
C ALA A 644 10.51 -21.69 -13.49
N ARG A 645 10.66 -22.36 -12.34
CA ARG A 645 9.67 -22.29 -11.25
C ARG A 645 9.57 -20.89 -10.63
N HIS A 646 10.69 -20.19 -10.45
CA HIS A 646 10.68 -18.80 -10.01
C HIS A 646 9.92 -17.89 -10.98
N ASN A 647 10.09 -18.09 -12.29
CA ASN A 647 9.35 -17.34 -13.31
C ASN A 647 7.83 -17.62 -13.23
N THR A 648 7.42 -18.85 -12.93
CA THR A 648 6.01 -19.17 -12.65
C THR A 648 5.48 -18.38 -11.45
N TYR A 649 6.25 -18.32 -10.35
CA TYR A 649 5.87 -17.50 -9.19
C TYR A 649 5.73 -16.02 -9.53
N LEU A 650 6.66 -15.47 -10.32
CA LEU A 650 6.57 -14.08 -10.82
C LEU A 650 5.31 -13.86 -11.64
N GLN A 651 4.98 -14.80 -12.55
CA GLN A 651 3.77 -14.73 -13.37
C GLN A 651 2.50 -14.76 -12.52
N GLU A 652 2.41 -15.66 -11.55
CA GLU A 652 1.27 -15.79 -10.64
C GLU A 652 1.05 -14.54 -9.79
N CYS A 653 2.10 -13.97 -9.21
CA CYS A 653 1.95 -12.84 -8.29
C CYS A 653 1.88 -11.46 -8.97
N THR A 654 2.27 -11.35 -10.25
CA THR A 654 2.30 -10.05 -10.96
C THR A 654 1.41 -9.99 -12.19
N GLY A 655 0.91 -11.13 -12.69
CA GLY A 655 0.20 -11.24 -13.95
C GLY A 655 1.08 -11.03 -15.19
N GLN A 656 2.41 -10.95 -15.05
CA GLN A 656 3.33 -10.77 -16.16
C GLN A 656 3.60 -12.11 -16.84
N ARG A 657 3.06 -12.27 -18.07
CA ARG A 657 3.11 -13.54 -18.83
C ARG A 657 4.52 -14.07 -19.08
N GLU A 658 5.50 -13.18 -19.30
CA GLU A 658 6.89 -13.58 -19.58
C GLU A 658 7.88 -12.72 -18.77
N PRO A 659 8.44 -13.25 -17.66
CA PRO A 659 9.53 -12.60 -16.93
C PRO A 659 10.83 -12.62 -17.76
N THR A 660 11.14 -11.51 -18.45
CA THR A 660 12.34 -11.37 -19.26
C THR A 660 13.54 -10.85 -18.46
N TYR A 661 14.76 -10.96 -18.99
CA TYR A 661 15.94 -10.37 -18.35
C TYR A 661 15.86 -8.83 -18.30
N GLN A 662 15.16 -8.20 -19.26
CA GLN A 662 14.92 -6.75 -19.27
C GLN A 662 14.05 -6.34 -18.08
N LEU A 663 13.02 -7.12 -17.75
CA LEU A 663 12.21 -6.88 -16.55
C LEU A 663 13.04 -7.04 -15.26
N ASN A 664 13.98 -7.97 -15.20
CA ASN A 664 14.91 -8.09 -14.06
C ASN A 664 15.91 -6.92 -13.96
N ILE A 665 16.30 -6.31 -15.09
CA ILE A 665 17.08 -5.06 -15.10
C ILE A 665 16.22 -3.92 -14.55
N HIS A 666 14.94 -3.82 -14.94
CA HIS A 666 14.03 -2.86 -14.35
C HIS A 666 13.75 -3.12 -12.87
N ASP A 667 13.68 -4.37 -12.44
CA ASP A 667 13.51 -4.70 -11.03
C ASP A 667 14.69 -4.18 -10.20
N THR A 668 15.92 -4.41 -10.69
CA THR A 668 17.14 -3.84 -10.10
C THR A 668 17.11 -2.30 -10.11
N LYS A 669 16.66 -1.69 -11.21
CA LYS A 669 16.45 -0.23 -11.31
C LYS A 669 15.48 0.28 -10.23
N LEU A 670 14.33 -0.36 -10.08
CA LEU A 670 13.31 0.04 -9.10
C LEU A 670 13.80 -0.16 -7.67
N LEU A 671 14.55 -1.23 -7.41
CA LEU A 671 15.19 -1.46 -6.12
C LEU A 671 16.20 -0.35 -5.78
N PHE A 672 17.03 0.06 -6.74
CA PHE A 672 18.00 1.15 -6.56
C PHE A 672 17.29 2.50 -6.37
N LEU A 673 16.21 2.76 -7.09
CA LEU A 673 15.37 3.95 -6.88
C LEU A 673 14.75 3.95 -5.48
N ARG A 674 14.33 2.79 -4.96
CA ARG A 674 13.82 2.65 -3.59
C ARG A 674 14.89 2.98 -2.54
N PHE A 675 16.15 2.57 -2.76
CA PHE A 675 17.29 3.03 -1.94
C PHE A 675 17.45 4.55 -2.01
N ALA A 676 17.53 5.09 -3.23
CA ALA A 676 17.81 6.51 -3.50
C ALA A 676 16.72 7.48 -3.02
N THR A 677 15.46 7.04 -3.02
CA THR A 677 14.31 7.81 -2.51
C THR A 677 14.00 7.52 -1.05
N GLU A 678 14.84 6.73 -0.38
CA GLU A 678 14.74 6.36 1.03
C GLU A 678 13.41 5.71 1.45
N GLN A 679 12.70 5.14 0.47
CA GLN A 679 11.45 4.41 0.66
C GLN A 679 11.67 3.15 1.51
N SER A 680 10.65 2.78 2.29
CA SER A 680 10.72 1.57 3.12
C SER A 680 10.61 0.30 2.28
N PHE A 681 11.45 -0.68 2.62
CA PHE A 681 11.47 -2.01 1.99
C PHE A 681 10.48 -2.98 2.66
N SER A 682 9.99 -2.66 3.86
CA SER A 682 9.17 -3.54 4.69
C SER A 682 7.68 -3.22 4.67
N VAL A 683 7.26 -2.15 3.97
CA VAL A 683 5.84 -1.70 3.94
C VAL A 683 4.90 -2.81 3.48
N ASP A 684 5.29 -3.51 2.41
CA ASP A 684 4.45 -4.55 1.81
C ASP A 684 4.64 -5.93 2.48
N THR A 685 5.84 -6.18 3.00
CA THR A 685 6.27 -7.51 3.45
C THR A 685 6.20 -7.73 4.97
N GLY A 686 6.17 -6.66 5.77
CA GLY A 686 6.26 -6.74 7.23
C GLY A 686 7.67 -6.99 7.77
N GLY A 687 8.71 -6.97 6.92
CA GLY A 687 10.12 -7.20 7.30
C GLY A 687 11.09 -7.11 6.11
N GLY A 688 12.39 -7.13 6.37
CA GLY A 688 13.43 -7.06 5.32
C GLY A 688 13.82 -5.63 4.95
N GLY A 689 14.77 -5.06 5.70
CA GLY A 689 15.22 -3.68 5.54
C GLY A 689 16.27 -3.48 4.43
N ARG A 690 16.95 -2.32 4.45
CA ARG A 690 18.05 -2.00 3.52
C ARG A 690 19.16 -3.07 3.53
N GLU A 691 19.45 -3.63 4.70
CA GLU A 691 20.43 -4.72 4.88
C GLU A 691 20.05 -5.97 4.08
N SER A 692 18.85 -6.50 4.29
CA SER A 692 18.37 -7.65 3.53
C SER A 692 18.39 -7.41 2.01
N ASN A 693 17.96 -6.23 1.57
CA ASN A 693 17.84 -5.94 0.14
C ASN A 693 19.18 -5.62 -0.54
N ILE A 694 20.20 -5.15 0.17
CA ILE A 694 21.55 -5.01 -0.41
C ILE A 694 22.17 -6.37 -0.72
N HIS A 695 21.84 -7.40 0.08
CA HIS A 695 22.31 -8.76 -0.14
C HIS A 695 21.57 -9.45 -1.30
N LEU A 696 20.35 -9.02 -1.64
CA LEU A 696 19.58 -9.57 -2.76
C LEU A 696 20.17 -9.18 -4.13
N ILE A 697 20.70 -7.96 -4.27
CA ILE A 697 21.13 -7.36 -5.56
C ILE A 697 22.05 -8.27 -6.38
N PRO A 698 23.14 -8.85 -5.83
CA PRO A 698 24.06 -9.69 -6.61
C PRO A 698 23.38 -10.91 -7.24
N TYR A 699 22.33 -11.43 -6.62
CA TYR A 699 21.63 -12.62 -7.10
C TYR A 699 20.58 -12.30 -8.18
N ILE A 700 19.97 -11.10 -8.15
CA ILE A 700 19.17 -10.60 -9.27
C ILE A 700 20.08 -10.37 -10.49
N ILE A 701 21.24 -9.73 -10.28
CA ILE A 701 22.26 -9.54 -11.31
C ILE A 701 22.67 -10.90 -11.90
N HIS A 702 22.92 -11.91 -11.06
CA HIS A 702 23.30 -13.24 -11.52
C HIS A 702 22.24 -13.89 -12.42
N THR A 703 20.95 -13.74 -12.09
CA THR A 703 19.85 -14.22 -12.94
C THR A 703 19.84 -13.54 -14.32
N VAL A 704 20.03 -12.21 -14.36
CA VAL A 704 20.15 -11.48 -15.63
C VAL A 704 21.32 -12.00 -16.46
N LEU A 705 22.50 -12.16 -15.83
CA LEU A 705 23.69 -12.64 -16.51
C LEU A 705 23.53 -14.07 -17.05
N TYR A 706 22.89 -14.96 -16.29
CA TYR A 706 22.59 -16.31 -16.74
C TYR A 706 21.77 -16.30 -18.03
N VAL A 707 20.68 -15.53 -18.06
CA VAL A 707 19.82 -15.44 -19.25
C VAL A 707 20.55 -14.75 -20.41
N LEU A 708 21.28 -13.67 -20.17
CA LEU A 708 22.07 -12.98 -21.21
C LEU A 708 23.10 -13.92 -21.87
N ASN A 709 23.83 -14.68 -21.07
CA ASN A 709 24.88 -15.58 -21.54
C ASN A 709 24.30 -16.79 -22.29
N THR A 710 23.23 -17.41 -21.76
CA THR A 710 22.59 -18.59 -22.37
C THR A 710 21.85 -18.24 -23.66
N THR A 711 21.20 -17.08 -23.73
CA THR A 711 20.51 -16.59 -24.93
C THR A 711 21.42 -15.85 -25.92
N ARG A 712 22.71 -15.67 -25.56
CA ARG A 712 23.71 -14.92 -26.35
C ARG A 712 23.26 -13.48 -26.67
N ALA A 713 22.52 -12.85 -25.76
CA ALA A 713 22.00 -11.50 -25.94
C ALA A 713 23.03 -10.39 -25.62
N THR A 714 24.17 -10.71 -25.01
CA THR A 714 25.20 -9.73 -24.60
C THR A 714 25.62 -8.80 -25.74
N SER A 715 25.89 -9.33 -26.94
CA SER A 715 26.31 -8.49 -28.09
C SER A 715 25.21 -7.56 -28.62
N ARG A 716 23.94 -7.92 -28.42
CA ARG A 716 22.81 -7.03 -28.72
C ARG A 716 22.77 -5.88 -27.72
N GLU A 717 22.87 -6.19 -26.43
CA GLU A 717 22.84 -5.16 -25.39
C GLU A 717 24.09 -4.26 -25.39
N GLU A 718 25.26 -4.76 -25.80
CA GLU A 718 26.43 -3.92 -26.07
C GLU A 718 26.14 -2.86 -27.13
N LYS A 719 25.45 -3.23 -28.22
CA LYS A 719 25.05 -2.27 -29.26
C LYS A 719 24.01 -1.28 -28.74
N ASN A 720 23.00 -1.75 -28.01
CA ASN A 720 21.98 -0.88 -27.43
C ASN A 720 22.60 0.15 -26.46
N LEU A 721 23.50 -0.30 -25.59
CA LEU A 721 24.22 0.55 -24.66
C LEU A 721 25.13 1.54 -25.38
N GLN A 722 25.80 1.13 -26.46
CA GLN A 722 26.61 2.02 -27.28
C GLN A 722 25.74 3.09 -27.97
N CYS A 723 24.60 2.70 -28.55
CA CYS A 723 23.64 3.64 -29.15
C CYS A 723 23.11 4.65 -28.12
N PHE A 724 22.86 4.22 -26.88
CA PHE A 724 22.51 5.13 -25.79
C PHE A 724 23.65 6.10 -25.47
N LEU A 725 24.90 5.64 -25.38
CA LEU A 725 26.05 6.50 -25.08
C LEU A 725 26.38 7.50 -26.21
N GLU A 726 26.12 7.13 -27.47
CA GLU A 726 26.34 7.96 -28.65
C GLU A 726 25.15 8.87 -29.00
N GLN A 727 24.05 8.77 -28.24
CA GLN A 727 22.84 9.56 -28.51
C GLN A 727 23.13 11.07 -28.39
N PRO A 728 22.76 11.88 -29.39
CA PRO A 728 23.04 13.32 -29.39
C PRO A 728 22.28 14.04 -28.26
N CYS A 729 22.87 15.11 -27.71
CA CYS A 729 22.33 15.85 -26.55
C CYS A 729 20.93 16.40 -26.79
N GLU A 730 20.58 16.67 -28.06
CA GLU A 730 19.26 17.14 -28.47
C GLU A 730 18.13 16.15 -28.15
N LYS A 731 18.47 14.87 -27.97
CA LYS A 731 17.51 13.80 -27.65
C LYS A 731 17.48 13.45 -26.15
N TRP A 732 18.35 14.03 -25.33
CA TRP A 732 18.47 13.64 -23.92
C TRP A 732 17.22 14.02 -23.11
N VAL A 733 16.63 15.19 -23.35
CA VAL A 733 15.40 15.63 -22.67
C VAL A 733 14.23 14.70 -23.02
N GLU A 734 14.05 14.38 -24.31
CA GLU A 734 13.03 13.43 -24.78
C GLU A 734 13.21 12.04 -24.14
N SER A 735 14.44 11.51 -24.13
CA SER A 735 14.76 10.20 -23.56
C SER A 735 14.56 10.10 -22.04
N SER A 736 14.34 11.24 -21.38
CA SER A 736 14.08 11.27 -19.94
C SER A 736 12.71 10.70 -19.56
N TYR A 737 11.84 10.48 -20.55
CA TYR A 737 10.49 9.93 -20.41
C TYR A 737 10.36 8.53 -21.04
N ASP A 738 11.47 7.93 -21.50
CA ASP A 738 11.48 6.56 -22.02
C ASP A 738 11.49 5.55 -20.86
N VAL A 739 10.81 4.42 -21.06
CA VAL A 739 10.82 3.30 -20.09
C VAL A 739 12.24 2.76 -19.90
N ASP A 740 12.92 2.50 -21.02
CA ASP A 740 14.34 2.18 -21.11
C ASP A 740 15.18 3.47 -21.13
N GLY A 741 14.96 4.33 -20.14
CA GLY A 741 15.64 5.62 -20.02
C GLY A 741 17.03 5.54 -19.36
N PRO A 742 17.59 6.70 -18.93
CA PRO A 742 18.91 6.76 -18.31
C PRO A 742 19.12 5.83 -17.11
N HIS A 743 18.12 5.68 -16.25
CA HIS A 743 18.19 4.78 -15.10
C HIS A 743 18.31 3.30 -15.51
N TYR A 744 17.58 2.87 -16.56
CA TYR A 744 17.66 1.51 -17.09
C TYR A 744 19.05 1.21 -17.67
N TYR A 745 19.53 2.08 -18.55
CA TYR A 745 20.85 1.88 -19.18
C TYR A 745 22.01 1.95 -18.20
N THR A 746 21.87 2.72 -17.11
CA THR A 746 22.86 2.73 -16.02
C THR A 746 22.95 1.37 -15.32
N VAL A 747 21.82 0.69 -15.10
CA VAL A 747 21.79 -0.66 -14.52
C VAL A 747 22.24 -1.73 -15.53
N LEU A 748 21.83 -1.59 -16.80
CA LEU A 748 22.29 -2.48 -17.87
C LEU A 748 23.83 -2.43 -18.01
N ALA A 749 24.44 -1.26 -17.83
CA ALA A 749 25.89 -1.11 -17.90
C ALA A 749 26.64 -2.07 -16.96
N MET A 750 26.15 -2.30 -15.74
CA MET A 750 26.78 -3.24 -14.78
C MET A 750 26.89 -4.67 -15.31
N HIS A 751 25.96 -5.07 -16.18
CA HIS A 751 25.91 -6.41 -16.76
C HIS A 751 26.82 -6.55 -17.98
N ILE A 752 27.16 -5.44 -18.63
CA ILE A 752 27.78 -5.42 -19.97
C ILE A 752 29.19 -4.81 -19.96
N GLN A 753 29.40 -3.70 -19.26
CA GLN A 753 30.67 -2.98 -19.20
C GLN A 753 31.49 -3.44 -17.99
N SER A 754 32.77 -3.74 -18.22
CA SER A 754 33.74 -3.96 -17.14
C SER A 754 33.95 -2.69 -16.31
N PRO A 755 34.48 -2.78 -15.08
CA PRO A 755 34.79 -1.62 -14.24
C PRO A 755 35.69 -0.59 -14.94
N GLU A 756 36.62 -1.05 -15.79
CA GLU A 756 37.48 -0.17 -16.60
C GLU A 756 36.70 0.60 -17.65
N ARG A 757 35.77 -0.06 -18.36
CA ARG A 757 34.91 0.60 -19.34
C ARG A 757 33.95 1.57 -18.67
N TRP A 758 33.36 1.17 -17.54
CA TRP A 758 32.50 2.02 -16.73
C TRP A 758 33.21 3.31 -16.31
N ARG A 759 34.46 3.26 -15.84
CA ARG A 759 35.22 4.48 -15.49
C ARG A 759 35.32 5.49 -16.62
N ASN A 760 35.35 5.03 -17.88
CA ASN A 760 35.40 5.91 -19.06
C ASN A 760 34.03 6.48 -19.46
N THR A 761 32.93 5.86 -19.04
CA THR A 761 31.55 6.23 -19.45
C THR A 761 30.70 6.77 -18.29
N ARG A 762 31.12 6.58 -17.03
CA ARG A 762 30.36 6.89 -15.80
C ARG A 762 29.88 8.35 -15.72
N LEU A 763 30.69 9.29 -16.22
CA LEU A 763 30.33 10.72 -16.28
C LEU A 763 29.19 10.98 -17.28
N THR A 764 29.11 10.25 -18.38
CA THR A 764 28.02 10.37 -19.35
C THR A 764 26.71 9.89 -18.72
N PHE A 765 26.73 8.77 -17.99
CA PHE A 765 25.55 8.31 -17.23
C PHE A 765 25.12 9.34 -16.18
N LEU A 766 26.06 9.88 -15.40
CA LEU A 766 25.78 10.93 -14.42
C LEU A 766 25.11 12.15 -15.06
N ARG A 767 25.67 12.66 -16.16
CA ARG A 767 25.09 13.79 -16.91
C ARG A 767 23.66 13.49 -17.36
N ARG A 768 23.41 12.30 -17.91
CA ARG A 768 22.07 11.91 -18.39
C ARG A 768 21.06 11.74 -17.26
N LEU A 769 21.47 11.24 -16.09
CA LEU A 769 20.62 11.16 -14.91
C LEU A 769 20.25 12.55 -14.36
N LEU A 770 21.22 13.48 -14.32
CA LEU A 770 21.00 14.87 -13.90
C LEU A 770 20.04 15.62 -14.85
N VAL A 771 20.21 15.45 -16.16
CA VAL A 771 19.28 16.01 -17.15
C VAL A 771 17.90 15.39 -16.99
N SER A 772 17.81 14.08 -16.75
CA SER A 772 16.54 13.37 -16.60
C SER A 772 15.73 13.85 -15.40
N VAL A 773 16.34 13.98 -14.23
CA VAL A 773 15.63 14.48 -13.04
C VAL A 773 15.25 15.95 -13.20
N HIS A 774 16.09 16.75 -13.85
CA HIS A 774 15.81 18.16 -14.07
C HIS A 774 14.63 18.34 -15.02
N ALA A 775 14.63 17.63 -16.15
CA ALA A 775 13.53 17.63 -17.11
C ALA A 775 12.20 17.29 -16.43
N ARG A 776 12.19 16.20 -15.63
CA ARG A 776 11.01 15.73 -14.88
C ARG A 776 10.56 16.72 -13.79
N LYS A 777 11.49 17.48 -13.20
CA LYS A 777 11.17 18.50 -12.20
C LYS A 777 10.56 19.75 -12.83
N VAL A 778 11.06 20.14 -14.01
CA VAL A 778 10.59 21.32 -14.75
C VAL A 778 9.29 21.03 -15.50
N SER A 779 9.09 19.79 -15.93
CA SER A 779 7.87 19.33 -16.59
C SER A 779 7.51 17.91 -16.12
N ALA A 780 6.38 17.77 -15.43
CA ALA A 780 5.87 16.46 -15.01
C ALA A 780 5.32 15.63 -16.18
N VAL A 781 5.03 16.29 -17.31
CA VAL A 781 4.61 15.68 -18.57
C VAL A 781 5.75 15.69 -19.58
N PHE A 782 5.65 14.86 -20.61
CA PHE A 782 6.64 14.81 -21.67
C PHE A 782 7.00 16.18 -22.24
N THR A 783 8.30 16.42 -22.35
CA THR A 783 8.85 17.55 -23.07
C THR A 783 10.10 17.14 -23.83
N ASN A 784 10.36 17.83 -24.94
CA ASN A 784 11.59 17.70 -25.70
C ASN A 784 12.55 18.89 -25.50
N LYS A 785 12.18 19.87 -24.66
CA LYS A 785 12.98 21.06 -24.34
C LYS A 785 12.81 21.47 -22.88
N LEU A 786 13.87 22.02 -22.30
CA LEU A 786 13.83 22.60 -20.96
C LEU A 786 13.27 24.02 -21.02
N THR A 787 12.14 24.26 -20.36
CA THR A 787 11.56 25.60 -20.21
C THR A 787 12.32 26.45 -19.20
N ASP A 788 12.99 25.81 -18.26
CA ASP A 788 13.86 26.41 -17.26
C ASP A 788 15.18 25.64 -17.23
N LYS A 789 16.30 26.35 -17.39
CA LYS A 789 17.66 25.79 -17.38
C LYS A 789 18.47 26.20 -16.16
N GLN A 790 17.87 26.91 -15.21
CA GLN A 790 18.55 27.28 -13.97
C GLN A 790 18.68 26.07 -13.06
N SER A 791 19.88 25.85 -12.53
CA SER A 791 20.13 24.81 -11.54
C SER A 791 19.15 24.89 -10.35
N LYS A 792 18.72 23.72 -9.87
CA LYS A 792 17.80 23.60 -8.72
C LYS A 792 18.56 23.28 -7.43
N GLU A 793 17.85 23.30 -6.32
CA GLU A 793 18.38 22.86 -5.04
C GLU A 793 18.85 21.39 -5.07
N TYR A 794 19.85 21.07 -4.25
CA TYR A 794 20.45 19.74 -4.19
C TYR A 794 19.43 18.62 -3.96
N ALA A 795 18.36 18.88 -3.20
CA ALA A 795 17.28 17.92 -2.95
C ALA A 795 16.65 17.35 -4.24
N VAL A 796 16.60 18.15 -5.31
CA VAL A 796 16.10 17.69 -6.64
C VAL A 796 17.06 16.66 -7.26
N TYR A 797 18.36 16.85 -7.11
CA TYR A 797 19.39 15.99 -7.71
C TYR A 797 19.85 14.85 -6.80
N ARG A 798 19.49 14.87 -5.52
CA ARG A 798 19.93 13.90 -4.52
C ARG A 798 19.63 12.44 -4.92
N SER A 799 18.39 12.15 -5.33
CA SER A 799 18.00 10.78 -5.71
C SER A 799 18.84 10.19 -6.86
N PRO A 800 18.97 10.81 -8.04
CA PRO A 800 19.81 10.26 -9.11
C PRO A 800 21.30 10.20 -8.74
N LEU A 801 21.79 11.07 -7.86
CA LEU A 801 23.16 10.98 -7.35
C LEU A 801 23.34 9.75 -6.47
N LEU A 802 22.45 9.51 -5.51
CA LEU A 802 22.47 8.30 -4.67
C LEU A 802 22.30 7.03 -5.52
N PHE A 803 21.46 7.06 -6.55
CA PHE A 803 21.30 5.96 -7.49
C PHE A 803 22.61 5.66 -8.24
N TRP A 804 23.25 6.69 -8.78
CA TRP A 804 24.54 6.55 -9.47
C TRP A 804 25.65 6.08 -8.53
N GLY A 805 25.70 6.62 -7.30
CA GLY A 805 26.67 6.22 -6.29
C GLY A 805 26.50 4.77 -5.85
N LEU A 806 25.26 4.27 -5.78
CA LEU A 806 25.00 2.85 -5.53
C LEU A 806 25.56 1.97 -6.66
N VAL A 807 25.40 2.38 -7.92
CA VAL A 807 25.99 1.67 -9.08
C VAL A 807 27.52 1.64 -8.98
N GLU A 808 28.16 2.77 -8.63
CA GLU A 808 29.62 2.84 -8.41
C GLU A 808 30.07 1.85 -7.31
N LEU A 809 29.37 1.80 -6.18
CA LEU A 809 29.67 0.87 -5.09
C LEU A 809 29.50 -0.60 -5.49
N ILE A 810 28.52 -0.92 -6.34
CA ILE A 810 28.35 -2.27 -6.88
C ILE A 810 29.47 -2.63 -7.87
N TYR A 811 29.96 -1.69 -8.69
CA TYR A 811 31.17 -1.91 -9.47
C TYR A 811 32.39 -2.19 -8.59
N ASP A 812 32.53 -1.48 -7.48
CA ASP A 812 33.60 -1.70 -6.51
C ASP A 812 33.51 -3.04 -5.78
N MET A 813 32.29 -3.53 -5.51
CA MET A 813 32.05 -4.90 -5.03
C MET A 813 32.69 -5.93 -5.97
N PHE A 814 32.58 -5.73 -7.28
CA PHE A 814 33.07 -6.66 -8.31
C PHE A 814 34.44 -6.31 -8.89
N ARG A 815 35.19 -5.38 -8.28
CA ARG A 815 36.52 -4.97 -8.77
C ARG A 815 37.55 -6.10 -8.89
N LYS A 816 37.34 -7.20 -8.17
CA LYS A 816 38.23 -8.38 -8.17
C LYS A 816 37.93 -9.39 -9.28
N VAL A 817 36.84 -9.18 -10.03
CA VAL A 817 36.46 -10.04 -11.16
C VAL A 817 37.49 -9.88 -12.27
N ALA A 818 38.05 -10.98 -12.75
CA ALA A 818 38.97 -10.96 -13.87
C ALA A 818 38.21 -10.59 -15.17
N THR A 819 38.76 -9.68 -15.96
CA THR A 819 38.24 -9.40 -17.30
C THR A 819 38.67 -10.50 -18.27
N SER A 820 37.77 -11.41 -18.63
CA SER A 820 38.03 -12.44 -19.64
C SER A 820 37.90 -11.90 -21.07
N ASN A 821 38.73 -12.42 -21.98
CA ASN A 821 38.67 -12.18 -23.44
C ASN A 821 37.90 -13.28 -24.20
N THR A 822 37.21 -14.19 -23.49
CA THR A 822 36.41 -15.27 -24.09
C THR A 822 35.03 -14.79 -24.57
N GLU A 823 34.33 -15.62 -25.35
CA GLU A 823 32.93 -15.36 -25.77
C GLU A 823 32.06 -15.07 -24.53
N GLY A 824 31.41 -13.91 -24.48
CA GLY A 824 30.65 -13.41 -23.31
C GLY A 824 31.38 -12.40 -22.40
N GLY A 825 32.70 -12.21 -22.53
CA GLY A 825 33.45 -11.11 -21.92
C GLY A 825 33.19 -10.86 -20.42
N TRP A 826 32.80 -9.63 -20.08
CA TRP A 826 32.49 -9.22 -18.70
C TRP A 826 31.27 -9.96 -18.13
N SER A 827 30.20 -10.14 -18.90
CA SER A 827 28.96 -10.76 -18.42
C SER A 827 29.18 -12.22 -17.98
N PHE A 828 30.03 -12.95 -18.70
CA PHE A 828 30.42 -14.31 -18.32
C PHE A 828 31.30 -14.32 -17.05
N SER A 829 32.32 -13.46 -17.02
CA SER A 829 33.27 -13.40 -15.90
C SER A 829 32.59 -13.02 -14.59
N LEU A 830 31.63 -12.09 -14.64
CA LEU A 830 30.84 -11.68 -13.48
C LEU A 830 29.90 -12.80 -13.01
N ALA A 831 29.24 -13.52 -13.93
CA ALA A 831 28.38 -14.65 -13.56
C ALA A 831 29.17 -15.75 -12.83
N GLU A 832 30.33 -16.12 -13.37
CA GLU A 832 31.21 -17.11 -12.75
C GLU A 832 31.75 -16.64 -11.39
N TYR A 833 32.03 -15.35 -11.24
CA TYR A 833 32.42 -14.80 -9.93
C TYR A 833 31.28 -14.92 -8.90
N VAL A 834 30.06 -14.50 -9.26
CA VAL A 834 28.91 -14.56 -8.33
C VAL A 834 28.60 -16.00 -7.92
N ARG A 835 28.71 -16.94 -8.87
CA ARG A 835 28.54 -18.37 -8.63
C ARG A 835 29.51 -18.97 -7.61
N HIS A 836 30.75 -18.46 -7.54
CA HIS A 836 31.84 -19.07 -6.76
C HIS A 836 32.22 -18.31 -5.48
N ASN A 837 31.62 -17.14 -5.23
CA ASN A 837 32.07 -16.23 -4.18
C ASN A 837 30.92 -15.71 -3.30
N ASP A 838 30.01 -16.58 -2.89
CA ASP A 838 28.86 -16.21 -2.06
C ASP A 838 29.25 -15.50 -0.75
N MET A 839 30.23 -16.03 -0.01
CA MET A 839 30.72 -15.41 1.23
C MET A 839 31.43 -14.06 1.00
N PRO A 840 32.42 -13.94 0.09
CA PRO A 840 32.99 -12.63 -0.26
C PRO A 840 31.96 -11.59 -0.71
N ILE A 841 30.91 -12.02 -1.43
CA ILE A 841 29.82 -11.15 -1.88
C ILE A 841 28.96 -10.71 -0.71
N TYR A 842 28.62 -11.61 0.20
CA TYR A 842 27.88 -11.28 1.42
C TYR A 842 28.59 -10.18 2.22
N GLU A 843 29.89 -10.35 2.50
CA GLU A 843 30.71 -9.34 3.19
C GLU A 843 30.86 -8.04 2.39
N ALA A 844 30.88 -8.13 1.05
CA ALA A 844 30.97 -6.96 0.20
C ALA A 844 29.67 -6.15 0.19
N SER A 845 28.51 -6.82 0.21
CA SER A 845 27.20 -6.15 0.35
C SER A 845 27.11 -5.36 1.66
N GLU A 846 27.61 -5.90 2.77
CA GLU A 846 27.68 -5.14 4.05
C GLU A 846 28.53 -3.88 3.92
N ARG A 847 29.70 -3.97 3.27
CA ARG A 847 30.58 -2.81 3.04
C ARG A 847 29.92 -1.78 2.12
N VAL A 848 29.24 -2.23 1.07
CA VAL A 848 28.49 -1.34 0.15
C VAL A 848 27.40 -0.61 0.90
N LEU A 849 26.59 -1.31 1.71
CA LEU A 849 25.55 -0.66 2.51
C LEU A 849 26.14 0.35 3.48
N LYS A 850 27.23 -0.01 4.15
CA LYS A 850 27.91 0.88 5.07
C LYS A 850 28.40 2.16 4.38
N ALA A 851 29.11 2.04 3.25
CA ALA A 851 29.56 3.19 2.48
C ALA A 851 28.38 4.04 1.98
N TYR A 852 27.30 3.39 1.51
CA TYR A 852 26.09 4.08 1.09
C TYR A 852 25.45 4.90 2.23
N GLN A 853 25.32 4.33 3.42
CA GLN A 853 24.65 4.97 4.57
C GLN A 853 25.53 5.98 5.32
N GLU A 854 26.83 5.69 5.46
CA GLU A 854 27.75 6.50 6.27
C GLU A 854 28.49 7.57 5.43
N GLU A 855 28.57 7.42 4.11
CA GLU A 855 29.35 8.32 3.24
C GLU A 855 28.46 9.01 2.19
N LEU A 856 27.63 8.28 1.43
CA LEU A 856 26.83 8.88 0.36
C LEU A 856 25.56 9.59 0.85
N MET A 857 24.76 8.93 1.69
CA MET A 857 23.51 9.49 2.21
C MET A 857 23.67 10.78 3.03
N PRO A 858 24.74 10.96 3.84
CA PRO A 858 24.92 12.19 4.61
C PRO A 858 25.24 13.43 3.76
N ALA A 859 25.63 13.28 2.49
CA ALA A 859 25.99 14.42 1.66
C ALA A 859 24.82 15.42 1.54
N GLU A 860 25.10 16.71 1.80
CA GLU A 860 24.12 17.80 1.81
C GLU A 860 24.23 18.70 0.57
N SER A 861 25.24 18.49 -0.27
CA SER A 861 25.48 19.28 -1.49
C SER A 861 26.02 18.46 -2.65
N PHE A 862 25.93 19.00 -3.87
CA PHE A 862 26.47 18.34 -5.06
C PHE A 862 28.01 18.25 -4.99
N SER A 863 28.67 19.30 -4.49
CA SER A 863 30.13 19.29 -4.29
C SER A 863 30.57 18.23 -3.29
N GLU A 864 29.87 18.09 -2.17
CA GLU A 864 30.19 17.08 -1.15
C GLU A 864 30.00 15.66 -1.70
N PHE A 865 28.90 15.42 -2.44
CA PHE A 865 28.69 14.14 -3.10
C PHE A 865 29.87 13.80 -4.04
N LEU A 866 30.29 14.75 -4.88
CA LEU A 866 31.42 14.55 -5.80
C LEU A 866 32.76 14.34 -5.09
N ASP A 867 32.95 14.91 -3.90
CA ASP A 867 34.13 14.65 -3.05
C ASP A 867 34.14 13.18 -2.61
N VAL A 868 33.03 12.73 -2.03
CA VAL A 868 32.86 11.36 -1.50
C VAL A 868 33.09 10.31 -2.60
N VAL A 869 32.55 10.53 -3.80
CA VAL A 869 32.73 9.59 -4.93
C VAL A 869 34.03 9.81 -5.72
N GLY A 870 34.89 10.75 -5.29
CA GLY A 870 36.18 11.02 -5.92
C GLY A 870 36.09 11.59 -7.35
N LEU A 871 35.04 12.36 -7.64
CA LEU A 871 34.81 13.03 -8.93
C LEU A 871 35.18 14.51 -8.94
N LEU A 872 35.58 15.11 -7.80
CA LEU A 872 36.01 16.52 -7.75
C LEU A 872 37.21 16.83 -8.66
N SER A 873 38.07 15.84 -8.95
CA SER A 873 39.16 16.03 -9.91
C SER A 873 38.67 16.15 -11.36
N ASP A 874 37.59 15.43 -11.68
CA ASP A 874 36.99 15.43 -13.02
C ASP A 874 36.01 16.60 -13.20
N ILE A 875 35.41 17.07 -12.10
CA ILE A 875 34.44 18.17 -12.03
C ILE A 875 34.88 19.16 -10.94
N PRO A 876 35.84 20.05 -11.23
CA PRO A 876 36.40 20.97 -10.23
C PRO A 876 35.44 22.10 -9.84
N ASP A 877 34.47 22.44 -10.70
CA ASP A 877 33.42 23.43 -10.43
C ASP A 877 32.05 22.76 -10.63
N PRO A 878 31.45 22.18 -9.57
CA PRO A 878 30.18 21.45 -9.65
C PRO A 878 29.00 22.31 -10.09
N ASP A 879 28.96 23.57 -9.66
CA ASP A 879 27.85 24.48 -9.97
C ASP A 879 27.90 24.90 -11.43
N LEU A 880 29.09 25.27 -11.93
CA LEU A 880 29.28 25.57 -13.35
C LEU A 880 29.03 24.34 -14.21
N PHE A 881 29.49 23.16 -13.80
CA PHE A 881 29.26 21.91 -14.53
C PHE A 881 27.77 21.63 -14.71
N LEU A 882 26.98 21.76 -13.63
CA LEU A 882 25.54 21.51 -13.70
C LEU A 882 24.86 22.55 -14.59
N GLN A 883 25.23 23.82 -14.47
CA GLN A 883 24.65 24.89 -15.27
C GLN A 883 25.00 24.75 -16.76
N ASP A 884 26.25 24.42 -17.09
CA ASP A 884 26.71 24.17 -18.47
C ASP A 884 26.03 22.93 -19.07
N LEU A 885 25.85 21.87 -18.28
CA LEU A 885 25.12 20.69 -18.70
C LEU A 885 23.67 21.03 -19.09
N LEU A 886 22.96 21.80 -18.27
CA LEU A 886 21.59 22.22 -18.57
C LEU A 886 21.52 23.14 -19.80
N ASN A 887 22.53 24.00 -19.99
CA ASN A 887 22.64 24.86 -21.17
C ASN A 887 22.95 24.09 -22.46
N SER A 888 23.59 22.92 -22.35
CA SER A 888 23.97 22.08 -23.49
C SER A 888 22.81 21.30 -24.13
N VAL A 889 21.70 21.13 -23.41
CA VAL A 889 20.50 20.41 -23.90
C VAL A 889 19.43 21.40 -24.36
N PRO A 890 18.48 21.00 -25.26
CA PRO A 890 17.51 21.89 -25.88
C PRO A 890 16.63 22.68 -24.94
#